data_AF-A0A3S0V8K8-F1
#
_entry.id   AF-A0A3S0V8K8-F1
#
_cell.length_a   1.000
_cell.length_b   1.000
_cell.length_c   1.000
_cell.angle_alpha   90.00
_cell.angle_beta   90.00
_cell.angle_gamma   90.00
#
_symmetry.space_group_name_H-M   'P 1'
#
loop_
_entity.id
_entity.type
_entity.pdbx_description
1 polymer ?
#
loop_
_entity_poly.entity_id
_entity_poly.type
_entity_poly.pdbx_seq_one_letter_code
_entity_poly.pdbx_strand_id
1 'polypeptide(L)'
;MMDLFDTPPTPRSVAVEALTLEQAQAELAALAAEIAHHDTLYHQQDQPAVSDAEYDALVRRNNSIEARFPELRRVDSPSLKVGAAPAAGFGKVRHAVPMLSLGNAFSPEDLAEFVARVRRFLGLVEDAPVGFVAEPKIDGLSCSLRYEKGELVLAATRGDGAEGENVTANVRTIRDVPHRLPAPVPDVLEVRGEVYMNRDDFRAMNDARAEKGEPLFANPRNAAAGSLRQLDSSITAARPLCFFGYALGEVSEPIADSQWHIRERLKAWGFQLNRPAELCDGPDKLLAYYEGIGRRRGGLPFDIDGVVYKVDSLELQQRLGFVSRAPRWAIAHKFPAEQAQTRLKAITIQVGRTGALTPVAELEDITVGGVVVSRATLHNEDEIARKDVRVGDLVVVQRAGDVIPQIVEVVLSQRPADSVAYAPLETCPVCGSLAVREPGEVVRRCTGGLICAAQAKERLRHFVSRNAFDIEGLGEKIIEEFWDEGFIKSPADIFTLEERVGEGRVELVGRFGWKEKSVENLFAAINQRRNGIELHRVIFALGIRHVGEVTAKSLARHYKTMEAWIAGMIEAGQAMPGQAWRDLHEIDGVGPTTVNAILAWFADPSHQEKLDQYPGKELLRPETVIGGLGIKPLNVKAARALAERYGTLDGWAAAMRDAVAHSPAEAWNELVATPDVGEVAAGEVASFFLEDQNLTIVRELADRLTVLEAEAPKAGNSPVAGKTVVFTGTLEKMTRSEAKARAESLGAKVAGSVSGKTDYLVAGADAGSKAAKARDLGVTILTEDEWLDKIGG
;
A
#
# COMPACT_ATOMS: atom_id res chain seq x y z
N MET A 1 -50.53 -66.66 -1.31
CA MET A 1 -49.95 -65.65 -0.41
C MET A 1 -49.11 -64.75 -1.32
N MET A 2 -49.71 -63.65 -1.76
CA MET A 2 -49.10 -62.68 -2.67
C MET A 2 -48.07 -61.87 -1.87
N ASP A 3 -46.82 -61.86 -2.32
CA ASP A 3 -45.81 -60.93 -1.84
C ASP A 3 -46.02 -59.61 -2.57
N LEU A 4 -46.35 -58.57 -1.82
CA LEU A 4 -47.00 -57.35 -2.32
C LEU A 4 -46.23 -56.11 -1.84
N PHE A 5 -44.90 -56.09 -1.99
CA PHE A 5 -44.09 -54.88 -1.81
C PHE A 5 -42.83 -54.92 -2.67
N ASP A 6 -43.00 -54.92 -3.99
CA ASP A 6 -41.95 -54.45 -4.89
C ASP A 6 -42.21 -52.96 -5.13
N THR A 7 -41.41 -52.10 -4.50
CA THR A 7 -41.56 -50.64 -4.66
C THR A 7 -41.17 -50.33 -6.10
N PRO A 8 -42.03 -49.69 -6.91
CA PRO A 8 -41.69 -49.41 -8.30
C PRO A 8 -40.37 -48.63 -8.36
N PRO A 9 -39.46 -48.98 -9.29
CA PRO A 9 -38.17 -48.31 -9.40
C PRO A 9 -38.38 -46.81 -9.55
N THR A 10 -37.62 -46.02 -8.78
CA THR A 10 -37.63 -44.57 -8.95
C THR A 10 -37.25 -44.23 -10.39
N PRO A 11 -37.84 -43.20 -11.01
CA PRO A 11 -37.52 -42.83 -12.40
C PRO A 11 -36.01 -42.69 -12.65
N ARG A 12 -35.23 -42.30 -11.64
CA ARG A 12 -33.77 -42.20 -11.65
C ARG A 12 -33.02 -43.52 -11.88
N SER A 13 -33.54 -44.66 -11.42
CA SER A 13 -32.89 -45.97 -11.61
C SER A 13 -33.24 -46.63 -12.94
N VAL A 14 -34.15 -46.05 -13.72
CA VAL A 14 -34.54 -46.52 -15.05
C VAL A 14 -33.64 -45.88 -16.11
N ALA A 15 -33.14 -46.69 -17.05
CA ALA A 15 -32.37 -46.22 -18.19
C ALA A 15 -33.19 -45.25 -19.06
N VAL A 16 -32.54 -44.22 -19.63
CA VAL A 16 -33.21 -43.14 -20.37
C VAL A 16 -34.07 -43.69 -21.50
N GLU A 17 -33.65 -44.79 -22.12
CA GLU A 17 -34.30 -45.48 -23.23
C GLU A 17 -35.57 -46.26 -22.81
N ALA A 18 -35.69 -46.59 -21.53
CA ALA A 18 -36.79 -47.38 -20.97
C ALA A 18 -37.83 -46.54 -20.21
N LEU A 19 -37.60 -45.23 -20.06
CA LEU A 19 -38.55 -44.32 -19.40
C LEU A 19 -39.88 -44.24 -20.16
N THR A 20 -40.99 -44.27 -19.43
CA THR A 20 -42.30 -43.85 -19.93
C THR A 20 -42.43 -42.32 -19.92
N LEU A 21 -43.43 -41.78 -20.61
CA LEU A 21 -43.67 -40.34 -20.68
C LEU A 21 -43.95 -39.72 -19.30
N GLU A 22 -44.72 -40.41 -18.45
CA GLU A 22 -44.99 -40.00 -17.06
C GLU A 22 -43.71 -40.05 -16.18
N GLN A 23 -42.88 -41.08 -16.35
CA GLN A 23 -41.61 -41.20 -15.61
C GLN A 23 -40.59 -40.14 -16.04
N ALA A 24 -40.51 -39.84 -17.34
CA ALA A 24 -39.66 -38.80 -17.88
C ALA A 24 -40.07 -37.41 -17.36
N GLN A 25 -41.38 -37.13 -17.31
CA GLN A 25 -41.89 -35.86 -16.77
C GLN A 25 -41.55 -35.69 -15.28
N ALA A 26 -41.69 -36.77 -14.48
CA ALA A 26 -41.34 -36.76 -13.06
C ALA A 26 -39.82 -36.61 -12.83
N GLU A 27 -39.00 -37.31 -13.61
CA GLU A 27 -37.53 -37.24 -13.51
C GLU A 27 -36.99 -35.87 -13.93
N LEU A 28 -37.54 -35.24 -14.99
CA LEU A 28 -37.16 -33.89 -15.40
C LEU A 28 -37.48 -32.85 -14.33
N ALA A 29 -38.61 -32.99 -13.62
CA ALA A 29 -38.95 -32.11 -12.51
C ALA A 29 -37.97 -32.26 -11.33
N ALA A 30 -37.59 -33.51 -11.00
CA ALA A 30 -36.63 -33.79 -9.94
C ALA A 30 -35.21 -33.29 -10.28
N LEU A 31 -34.74 -33.55 -11.50
CA LEU A 31 -33.45 -33.09 -12.00
C LEU A 31 -33.36 -31.56 -12.02
N ALA A 32 -34.40 -30.86 -12.48
CA ALA A 32 -34.43 -29.40 -12.48
C ALA A 32 -34.31 -28.80 -11.07
N ALA A 33 -35.01 -29.39 -10.09
CA ALA A 33 -34.94 -28.93 -8.70
C ALA A 33 -33.58 -29.20 -8.05
N GLU A 34 -33.00 -30.37 -8.28
CA GLU A 34 -31.71 -30.78 -7.72
C GLU A 34 -30.53 -30.04 -8.34
N ILE A 35 -30.53 -29.86 -9.67
CA ILE A 35 -29.53 -29.04 -10.35
C ILE A 35 -29.62 -27.59 -9.85
N ALA A 36 -30.82 -27.01 -9.71
CA ALA A 36 -30.98 -25.66 -9.16
C ALA A 36 -30.52 -25.54 -7.70
N HIS A 37 -30.72 -26.59 -6.90
CA HIS A 37 -30.21 -26.65 -5.53
C HIS A 37 -28.69 -26.68 -5.49
N HIS A 38 -28.04 -27.51 -6.32
CA HIS A 38 -26.59 -27.56 -6.43
C HIS A 38 -26.00 -26.28 -7.02
N ASP A 39 -26.65 -25.65 -8.00
CA ASP A 39 -26.26 -24.33 -8.52
C ASP A 39 -26.27 -23.27 -7.40
N THR A 40 -27.28 -23.31 -6.53
CA THR A 40 -27.37 -22.38 -5.39
C THR A 40 -26.24 -22.61 -4.40
N LEU A 41 -25.96 -23.87 -4.05
CA LEU A 41 -24.88 -24.22 -3.13
C LEU A 41 -23.49 -23.90 -3.70
N TYR A 42 -23.30 -24.12 -5.00
CA TYR A 42 -22.05 -23.88 -5.72
C TYR A 42 -21.81 -22.39 -5.97
N HIS A 43 -22.82 -21.62 -6.41
CA HIS A 43 -22.64 -20.23 -6.81
C HIS A 43 -22.92 -19.20 -5.70
N GLN A 44 -23.74 -19.52 -4.69
CA GLN A 44 -24.14 -18.56 -3.66
C GLN A 44 -23.52 -18.86 -2.30
N GLN A 45 -23.12 -20.10 -2.03
CA GLN A 45 -22.67 -20.54 -0.70
C GLN A 45 -21.25 -21.10 -0.66
N ASP A 46 -20.57 -21.23 -1.82
CA ASP A 46 -19.23 -21.84 -1.96
C ASP A 46 -19.08 -23.19 -1.21
N GLN A 47 -20.17 -23.96 -1.12
CA GLN A 47 -20.23 -25.25 -0.42
C GLN A 47 -20.86 -26.31 -1.34
N PRO A 48 -20.11 -26.84 -2.33
CA PRO A 48 -20.62 -27.88 -3.21
C PRO A 48 -20.98 -29.14 -2.41
N ALA A 49 -22.24 -29.59 -2.53
CA ALA A 49 -22.70 -30.82 -1.89
C ALA A 49 -22.42 -32.09 -2.71
N VAL A 50 -22.07 -31.94 -4.00
CA VAL A 50 -21.71 -33.03 -4.93
C VAL A 50 -20.46 -32.64 -5.71
N SER A 51 -19.71 -33.64 -6.17
CA SER A 51 -18.55 -33.42 -7.04
C SER A 51 -18.97 -32.96 -8.45
N ASP A 52 -18.06 -32.31 -9.18
CA ASP A 52 -18.28 -31.88 -10.57
C ASP A 52 -18.71 -33.07 -11.47
N ALA A 53 -18.15 -34.25 -11.23
CA ALA A 53 -18.50 -35.46 -11.99
C ALA A 53 -19.94 -35.93 -11.76
N GLU A 54 -20.45 -35.79 -10.53
CA GLU A 54 -21.82 -36.10 -10.15
C GLU A 54 -22.79 -35.05 -10.69
N TYR A 55 -22.43 -33.77 -10.59
CA TYR A 55 -23.19 -32.68 -11.18
C TYR A 55 -23.33 -32.83 -12.70
N ASP A 56 -22.22 -33.10 -13.40
CA ASP A 56 -22.22 -33.39 -14.83
C ASP A 56 -23.08 -34.60 -15.19
N ALA A 57 -23.15 -35.61 -14.31
CA ALA A 57 -24.01 -36.77 -14.54
C ALA A 57 -25.50 -36.40 -14.48
N LEU A 58 -25.89 -35.50 -13.56
CA LEU A 58 -27.25 -34.96 -13.49
C LEU A 58 -27.60 -34.16 -14.76
N VAL A 59 -26.72 -33.25 -15.17
CA VAL A 59 -26.91 -32.42 -16.38
C VAL A 59 -26.97 -33.29 -17.64
N ARG A 60 -26.06 -34.27 -17.79
CA ARG A 60 -26.09 -35.22 -18.91
C ARG A 60 -27.39 -36.02 -18.94
N ARG A 61 -27.88 -36.50 -17.80
CA ARG A 61 -29.16 -37.23 -17.74
C ARG A 61 -30.34 -36.35 -18.13
N ASN A 62 -30.40 -35.11 -17.63
CA ASN A 62 -31.43 -34.14 -18.01
C ASN A 62 -31.46 -33.92 -19.53
N ASN A 63 -30.30 -33.66 -20.12
CA ASN A 63 -30.17 -33.43 -21.56
C ASN A 63 -30.56 -34.67 -22.38
N SER A 64 -30.21 -35.88 -21.94
CA SER A 64 -30.59 -37.12 -22.61
C SER A 64 -32.11 -37.38 -22.57
N ILE A 65 -32.79 -37.03 -21.47
CA ILE A 65 -34.25 -37.17 -21.37
C ILE A 65 -34.94 -36.13 -22.25
N GLU A 66 -34.49 -34.87 -22.26
CA GLU A 66 -35.04 -33.83 -23.14
C GLU A 66 -34.82 -34.11 -24.62
N ALA A 67 -33.69 -34.73 -24.99
CA ALA A 67 -33.43 -35.12 -26.37
C ALA A 67 -34.41 -36.22 -26.85
N ARG A 68 -34.86 -37.09 -25.93
CA ARG A 68 -35.82 -38.16 -26.22
C ARG A 68 -37.27 -37.68 -26.18
N PHE A 69 -37.60 -36.75 -25.29
CA PHE A 69 -38.94 -36.18 -25.12
C PHE A 69 -38.92 -34.64 -25.25
N PRO A 70 -38.70 -34.09 -26.45
CA PRO A 70 -38.59 -32.64 -26.65
C PRO A 70 -39.82 -31.85 -26.18
N GLU A 71 -41.00 -32.45 -26.25
CA GLU A 71 -42.29 -31.90 -25.79
C GLU A 71 -42.41 -31.76 -24.28
N LEU A 72 -41.56 -32.44 -23.50
CA LEU A 72 -41.53 -32.36 -22.04
C LEU A 72 -40.52 -31.33 -21.51
N ARG A 73 -39.80 -30.62 -22.39
CA ARG A 73 -38.84 -29.59 -21.99
C ARG A 73 -39.55 -28.49 -21.18
N ARG A 74 -39.11 -28.33 -19.94
CA ARG A 74 -39.71 -27.38 -18.99
C ARG A 74 -39.14 -25.98 -19.15
N VAL A 75 -39.91 -24.98 -18.77
CA VAL A 75 -39.51 -23.56 -18.81
C VAL A 75 -38.39 -23.23 -17.83
N ASP A 76 -38.30 -23.97 -16.72
CA ASP A 76 -37.28 -23.87 -15.67
C ASP A 76 -36.09 -24.81 -15.90
N SER A 77 -36.01 -25.44 -17.09
CA SER A 77 -34.97 -26.43 -17.37
C SER A 77 -33.56 -25.81 -17.28
N PRO A 78 -32.61 -26.51 -16.62
CA PRO A 78 -31.20 -26.14 -16.65
C PRO A 78 -30.63 -26.00 -18.06
N SER A 79 -31.16 -26.73 -19.05
CA SER A 79 -30.71 -26.65 -20.45
C SER A 79 -31.08 -25.33 -21.15
N LEU A 80 -32.02 -24.57 -20.60
CA LEU A 80 -32.45 -23.26 -21.07
C LEU A 80 -31.76 -22.09 -20.34
N LYS A 81 -31.14 -22.35 -19.19
CA LYS A 81 -30.39 -21.34 -18.42
C LYS A 81 -28.99 -21.17 -19.02
N VAL A 82 -28.91 -20.42 -20.11
CA VAL A 82 -27.62 -19.89 -20.60
C VAL A 82 -27.30 -18.63 -19.79
N GLY A 83 -26.38 -18.75 -18.84
CA GLY A 83 -25.88 -17.64 -18.03
C GLY A 83 -26.24 -17.80 -16.56
N ALA A 84 -25.22 -17.83 -15.70
CA ALA A 84 -25.40 -17.70 -14.26
C ALA A 84 -26.11 -16.37 -13.95
N ALA A 85 -26.93 -16.34 -12.89
CA ALA A 85 -27.40 -15.07 -12.35
C ALA A 85 -26.19 -14.16 -12.06
N PRO A 86 -26.29 -12.83 -12.31
CA PRO A 86 -25.20 -11.90 -12.01
C PRO A 86 -24.70 -12.10 -10.58
N ALA A 87 -23.40 -12.14 -10.39
CA ALA A 87 -22.82 -12.35 -9.06
C ALA A 87 -23.29 -11.22 -8.11
N ALA A 88 -23.55 -11.54 -6.85
CA ALA A 88 -23.95 -10.55 -5.84
C ALA A 88 -22.83 -9.53 -5.54
N GLY A 89 -21.59 -9.86 -5.89
CA GLY A 89 -20.39 -9.06 -5.73
C GLY A 89 -19.17 -9.79 -6.29
N PHE A 90 -18.01 -9.14 -6.27
CA PHE A 90 -16.75 -9.81 -6.60
C PHE A 90 -16.14 -10.42 -5.34
N GLY A 91 -15.87 -11.73 -5.36
CA GLY A 91 -15.13 -12.39 -4.28
C GLY A 91 -13.70 -11.84 -4.15
N LYS A 92 -13.15 -11.84 -2.93
CA LYS A 92 -11.76 -11.42 -2.66
C LYS A 92 -10.80 -12.59 -2.87
N VAL A 93 -9.63 -12.32 -3.45
CA VAL A 93 -8.60 -13.31 -3.78
C VAL A 93 -7.26 -12.81 -3.31
N ARG A 94 -6.60 -13.58 -2.44
CA ARG A 94 -5.22 -13.31 -2.03
C ARG A 94 -4.25 -13.80 -3.10
N HIS A 95 -3.35 -12.92 -3.53
CA HIS A 95 -2.28 -13.27 -4.47
C HIS A 95 -1.23 -14.13 -3.76
N ALA A 96 -0.82 -15.23 -4.40
CA ALA A 96 0.23 -16.11 -3.86
C ALA A 96 1.57 -15.39 -3.74
N VAL A 97 1.91 -14.61 -4.77
CA VAL A 97 3.01 -13.65 -4.77
C VAL A 97 2.40 -12.24 -4.81
N PRO A 98 2.83 -11.26 -3.99
CA PRO A 98 2.28 -9.91 -4.07
C PRO A 98 2.46 -9.24 -5.46
N MET A 99 1.45 -8.50 -5.91
CA MET A 99 1.50 -7.65 -7.10
C MET A 99 1.91 -6.22 -6.71
N LEU A 100 3.19 -5.89 -6.91
CA LEU A 100 3.76 -4.59 -6.51
C LEU A 100 3.62 -3.52 -7.61
N SER A 101 3.90 -2.27 -7.22
CA SER A 101 4.04 -1.16 -8.17
C SER A 101 5.47 -1.08 -8.72
N LEU A 102 5.73 -0.16 -9.64
CA LEU A 102 7.07 0.14 -10.15
C LEU A 102 7.60 1.45 -9.55
N GLY A 103 8.92 1.56 -9.41
CA GLY A 103 9.57 2.86 -9.24
C GLY A 103 9.40 3.72 -10.50
N ASN A 104 9.49 5.04 -10.37
CA ASN A 104 9.35 5.96 -11.50
C ASN A 104 10.69 6.67 -11.80
N ALA A 105 10.94 6.90 -13.08
CA ALA A 105 11.94 7.81 -13.62
C ALA A 105 11.25 8.84 -14.52
N PHE A 106 11.70 10.09 -14.47
CA PHE A 106 11.16 11.19 -15.26
C PHE A 106 12.23 11.87 -16.13
N SER A 107 13.50 11.55 -15.91
CA SER A 107 14.65 12.13 -16.61
C SER A 107 15.65 11.06 -17.08
N PRO A 108 16.52 11.39 -18.06
CA PRO A 108 17.67 10.55 -18.41
C PRO A 108 18.61 10.31 -17.21
N GLU A 109 18.75 11.29 -16.32
CA GLU A 109 19.58 11.17 -15.12
C GLU A 109 19.03 10.13 -14.14
N ASP A 110 17.70 10.08 -13.95
CA ASP A 110 17.03 9.06 -13.12
C ASP A 110 17.29 7.64 -13.67
N LEU A 111 17.30 7.50 -15.00
CA LEU A 111 17.60 6.24 -15.67
C LEU A 111 19.06 5.82 -15.46
N ALA A 112 20.00 6.75 -15.60
CA ALA A 112 21.41 6.49 -15.33
C ALA A 112 21.63 6.09 -13.86
N GLU A 113 20.97 6.77 -12.93
CA GLU A 113 21.02 6.48 -11.49
C GLU A 113 20.43 5.10 -11.16
N PHE A 114 19.34 4.71 -11.82
CA PHE A 114 18.78 3.35 -11.72
C PHE A 114 19.79 2.28 -12.16
N VAL A 115 20.40 2.41 -13.34
CA VAL A 115 21.40 1.46 -13.85
C VAL A 115 22.61 1.38 -12.91
N ALA A 116 23.11 2.54 -12.46
CA ALA A 116 24.22 2.61 -11.51
C ALA A 116 23.88 1.96 -10.17
N ARG A 117 22.64 2.13 -9.67
CA ARG A 117 22.16 1.51 -8.43
C ARG A 117 22.06 -0.01 -8.54
N VAL A 118 21.57 -0.53 -9.67
CA VAL A 118 21.55 -1.97 -9.96
C VAL A 118 22.96 -2.54 -9.92
N ARG A 119 23.91 -1.92 -10.64
CA ARG A 119 25.32 -2.35 -10.69
C ARG A 119 25.97 -2.34 -9.31
N ARG A 120 25.81 -1.24 -8.58
CA ARG A 120 26.37 -1.06 -7.23
C ARG A 120 25.81 -2.06 -6.23
N PHE A 121 24.51 -2.36 -6.30
CA PHE A 121 23.88 -3.32 -5.42
C PHE A 121 24.42 -4.74 -5.64
N LEU A 122 24.64 -5.12 -6.90
CA LEU A 122 25.16 -6.42 -7.30
C LEU A 122 26.70 -6.54 -7.20
N GLY A 123 27.40 -5.46 -6.83
CA GLY A 123 28.86 -5.43 -6.76
C GLY A 123 29.54 -5.59 -8.13
N LEU A 124 28.86 -5.24 -9.22
CA LEU A 124 29.38 -5.41 -10.58
C LEU A 124 30.43 -4.34 -10.89
N VAL A 125 31.50 -4.74 -11.59
CA VAL A 125 32.48 -3.82 -12.16
C VAL A 125 31.85 -2.93 -13.25
N GLU A 126 32.43 -1.76 -13.49
CA GLU A 126 31.84 -0.69 -14.30
C GLU A 126 31.52 -1.10 -15.76
N ASP A 127 32.20 -2.12 -16.29
CA ASP A 127 32.00 -2.62 -17.65
C ASP A 127 31.27 -3.97 -17.72
N ALA A 128 30.84 -4.55 -16.60
CA ALA A 128 30.10 -5.80 -16.62
C ALA A 128 28.75 -5.61 -17.37
N PRO A 129 28.44 -6.44 -18.37
CA PRO A 129 27.22 -6.28 -19.15
C PRO A 129 26.01 -6.64 -18.29
N VAL A 130 25.01 -5.75 -18.28
CA VAL A 130 23.70 -6.00 -17.68
C VAL A 130 22.66 -5.78 -18.77
N GLY A 131 22.00 -6.86 -19.18
CA GLY A 131 20.90 -6.79 -20.14
C GLY A 131 19.63 -6.26 -19.47
N PHE A 132 18.85 -5.52 -20.24
CA PHE A 132 17.55 -4.98 -19.86
C PHE A 132 16.54 -5.21 -20.97
N VAL A 133 15.30 -5.54 -20.61
CA VAL A 133 14.17 -5.56 -21.54
C VAL A 133 13.42 -4.24 -21.39
N ALA A 134 13.30 -3.50 -22.50
CA ALA A 134 12.51 -2.28 -22.61
C ALA A 134 11.17 -2.58 -23.29
N GLU A 135 10.07 -2.16 -22.64
CA GLU A 135 8.73 -2.45 -23.12
C GLU A 135 7.80 -1.23 -22.98
N PRO A 136 6.76 -1.08 -23.84
CA PRO A 136 5.80 0.00 -23.71
C PRO A 136 5.03 -0.16 -22.40
N LYS A 137 4.88 0.93 -21.65
CA LYS A 137 4.01 0.95 -20.48
C LYS A 137 2.58 1.30 -20.90
N ILE A 138 1.82 0.27 -21.26
CA ILE A 138 0.41 0.40 -21.65
C ILE A 138 -0.43 0.85 -20.46
N ASP A 139 -1.36 1.77 -20.71
CA ASP A 139 -2.21 2.34 -19.68
C ASP A 139 -3.54 1.57 -19.57
N GLY A 140 -3.58 0.58 -18.66
CA GLY A 140 -4.74 -0.27 -18.44
C GLY A 140 -4.97 -0.62 -16.97
N LEU A 141 -5.55 -1.80 -16.74
CA LEU A 141 -5.76 -2.38 -15.42
C LEU A 141 -4.98 -3.69 -15.29
N SER A 142 -4.07 -3.76 -14.32
CA SER A 142 -3.31 -4.98 -14.05
C SER A 142 -4.18 -6.13 -13.57
N CYS A 143 -3.95 -7.30 -14.14
CA CYS A 143 -4.68 -8.54 -13.87
C CYS A 143 -3.71 -9.72 -13.78
N SER A 144 -3.98 -10.62 -12.85
CA SER A 144 -3.25 -11.88 -12.65
C SER A 144 -4.12 -13.06 -13.07
N LEU A 145 -3.55 -13.98 -13.85
CA LEU A 145 -4.19 -15.18 -14.39
C LEU A 145 -3.46 -16.42 -13.88
N ARG A 146 -4.12 -17.22 -13.05
CA ARG A 146 -3.57 -18.48 -12.54
C ARG A 146 -4.06 -19.64 -13.40
N TYR A 147 -3.10 -20.41 -13.87
CA TYR A 147 -3.29 -21.66 -14.57
C TYR A 147 -2.84 -22.82 -13.69
N GLU A 148 -3.65 -23.87 -13.62
CA GLU A 148 -3.26 -25.13 -12.99
C GLU A 148 -3.34 -26.24 -14.03
N LYS A 149 -2.22 -26.95 -14.23
CA LYS A 149 -2.05 -27.98 -15.27
C LYS A 149 -2.45 -27.47 -16.66
N GLY A 150 -2.19 -26.19 -16.91
CA GLY A 150 -2.50 -25.49 -18.15
C GLY A 150 -3.92 -24.96 -18.29
N GLU A 151 -4.84 -25.17 -17.35
CA GLU A 151 -6.22 -24.66 -17.42
C GLU A 151 -6.38 -23.37 -16.60
N LEU A 152 -7.08 -22.36 -17.13
CA LEU A 152 -7.35 -21.11 -16.44
C LEU A 152 -8.35 -21.33 -15.30
N VAL A 153 -7.84 -21.35 -14.06
CA VAL A 153 -8.66 -21.59 -12.86
C VAL A 153 -9.09 -20.31 -12.17
N LEU A 154 -8.30 -19.23 -12.26
CA LEU A 154 -8.55 -18.01 -11.50
C LEU A 154 -7.98 -16.79 -12.20
N ALA A 155 -8.74 -15.69 -12.22
CA ALA A 155 -8.25 -14.37 -12.59
C ALA A 155 -8.59 -13.35 -11.52
N ALA A 156 -7.63 -12.50 -11.16
CA ALA A 156 -7.80 -11.49 -10.13
C ALA A 156 -7.28 -10.11 -10.56
N THR A 157 -7.95 -9.05 -10.11
CA THR A 157 -7.42 -7.68 -10.23
C THR A 157 -6.26 -7.48 -9.26
N ARG A 158 -5.46 -6.43 -9.44
CA ARG A 158 -4.36 -6.13 -8.48
C ARG A 158 -4.86 -5.86 -7.06
N GLY A 159 -5.96 -5.13 -6.93
CA GLY A 159 -6.44 -4.60 -5.66
C GLY A 159 -5.38 -3.77 -4.92
N ASP A 160 -5.05 -4.15 -3.67
CA ASP A 160 -4.02 -3.49 -2.85
C ASP A 160 -2.61 -4.08 -3.07
N GLY A 161 -2.50 -5.09 -3.93
CA GLY A 161 -1.27 -5.81 -4.24
C GLY A 161 -1.14 -7.14 -3.48
N ALA A 162 -1.76 -7.29 -2.31
CA ALA A 162 -1.84 -8.55 -1.58
C ALA A 162 -3.17 -9.28 -1.86
N GLU A 163 -4.26 -8.53 -2.00
CA GLU A 163 -5.61 -9.02 -2.26
C GLU A 163 -6.26 -8.26 -3.42
N GLY A 164 -6.87 -9.02 -4.33
CA GLY A 164 -7.58 -8.57 -5.52
C GLY A 164 -9.04 -9.02 -5.54
N GLU A 165 -9.77 -8.57 -6.56
CA GLU A 165 -11.14 -9.01 -6.86
C GLU A 165 -11.10 -10.17 -7.86
N ASN A 166 -11.86 -11.23 -7.61
CA ASN A 166 -12.05 -12.35 -8.53
C ASN A 166 -12.84 -11.89 -9.77
N VAL A 167 -12.18 -11.83 -10.91
CA VAL A 167 -12.76 -11.43 -12.20
C VAL A 167 -12.70 -12.56 -13.22
N THR A 168 -12.65 -13.82 -12.77
CA THR A 168 -12.46 -15.00 -13.63
C THR A 168 -13.52 -15.11 -14.71
N ALA A 169 -14.79 -14.91 -14.37
CA ALA A 169 -15.88 -14.96 -15.33
C ALA A 169 -15.73 -13.88 -16.43
N ASN A 170 -15.40 -12.65 -16.04
CA ASN A 170 -15.20 -11.52 -16.95
C ASN A 170 -13.99 -11.73 -17.85
N VAL A 171 -12.86 -12.19 -17.29
CA VAL A 171 -11.62 -12.44 -18.03
C VAL A 171 -11.79 -13.55 -19.07
N ARG A 172 -12.58 -14.59 -18.79
CA ARG A 172 -12.91 -15.65 -19.76
C ARG A 172 -13.68 -15.14 -21.00
N THR A 173 -14.16 -13.91 -20.98
CA THR A 173 -14.80 -13.29 -22.15
C THR A 173 -13.83 -12.55 -23.05
N ILE A 174 -12.60 -12.32 -22.58
CA ILE A 174 -11.55 -11.59 -23.32
C ILE A 174 -10.90 -12.54 -24.31
N ARG A 175 -11.03 -12.24 -25.60
CA ARG A 175 -10.53 -13.09 -26.70
C ARG A 175 -9.04 -13.39 -26.64
N ASP A 176 -8.23 -12.46 -26.13
CA ASP A 176 -6.78 -12.59 -26.06
C ASP A 176 -6.30 -13.52 -24.92
N VAL A 177 -7.19 -13.97 -24.05
CA VAL A 177 -6.85 -14.83 -22.91
C VAL A 177 -7.02 -16.30 -23.30
N PRO A 178 -5.94 -17.09 -23.35
CA PRO A 178 -6.06 -18.52 -23.60
C PRO A 178 -6.71 -19.19 -22.37
N HIS A 179 -7.77 -19.95 -22.57
CA HIS A 179 -8.39 -20.71 -21.46
C HIS A 179 -7.59 -21.96 -21.11
N ARG A 180 -6.89 -22.52 -22.10
CA ARG A 180 -5.99 -23.67 -21.95
C ARG A 180 -4.65 -23.40 -22.63
N LEU A 181 -3.56 -23.61 -21.92
CA LEU A 181 -2.20 -23.42 -22.43
C LEU A 181 -1.68 -24.68 -23.11
N PRO A 182 -0.95 -24.57 -24.24
CA PRO A 182 -0.31 -25.70 -24.87
C PRO A 182 0.87 -26.21 -24.03
N ALA A 183 1.02 -27.53 -23.94
CA ALA A 183 2.15 -28.16 -23.26
C ALA A 183 3.48 -27.91 -24.02
N PRO A 184 4.65 -27.90 -23.33
CA PRO A 184 4.82 -28.08 -21.89
C PRO A 184 4.43 -26.82 -21.10
N VAL A 185 3.79 -27.02 -19.95
CA VAL A 185 3.37 -25.98 -19.00
C VAL A 185 3.59 -26.50 -17.57
N PRO A 186 4.06 -25.66 -16.64
CA PRO A 186 4.15 -26.01 -15.23
C PRO A 186 2.80 -26.44 -14.64
N ASP A 187 2.85 -27.18 -13.53
CA ASP A 187 1.66 -27.53 -12.75
C ASP A 187 0.93 -26.28 -12.24
N VAL A 188 1.67 -25.24 -11.83
CA VAL A 188 1.12 -23.93 -11.46
C VAL A 188 1.86 -22.86 -12.24
N LEU A 189 1.11 -22.00 -12.95
CA LEU A 189 1.62 -20.84 -13.64
C LEU A 189 0.71 -19.64 -13.43
N GLU A 190 1.22 -18.59 -12.80
CA GLU A 190 0.55 -17.31 -12.70
C GLU A 190 1.13 -16.33 -13.74
N VAL A 191 0.31 -15.90 -14.71
CA VAL A 191 0.66 -14.91 -15.72
C VAL A 191 0.09 -13.55 -15.32
N ARG A 192 0.96 -12.55 -15.24
CA ARG A 192 0.58 -11.16 -14.97
C ARG A 192 0.56 -10.36 -16.25
N GLY A 193 -0.49 -9.58 -16.41
CA GLY A 193 -0.73 -8.79 -17.60
C GLY A 193 -1.57 -7.56 -17.32
N GLU A 194 -1.88 -6.85 -18.39
CA GLU A 194 -2.73 -5.67 -18.33
C GLU A 194 -3.96 -5.90 -19.22
N VAL A 195 -5.14 -5.65 -18.67
CA VAL A 195 -6.38 -5.53 -19.42
C VAL A 195 -6.50 -4.08 -19.90
N TYR A 196 -6.70 -3.89 -21.21
CA TYR A 196 -6.74 -2.57 -21.82
C TYR A 196 -7.75 -2.53 -22.97
N MET A 197 -7.91 -1.35 -23.58
CA MET A 197 -8.79 -1.12 -24.73
C MET A 197 -8.03 -0.32 -25.77
N ASN A 198 -8.16 -0.69 -27.05
CA ASN A 198 -7.58 0.10 -28.12
C ASN A 198 -8.29 1.45 -28.24
N ARG A 199 -7.58 2.44 -28.75
CA ARG A 199 -8.07 3.81 -28.90
C ARG A 199 -9.29 3.90 -29.80
N ASP A 200 -9.29 3.15 -30.91
CA ASP A 200 -10.40 3.17 -31.86
C ASP A 200 -11.64 2.46 -31.31
N ASP A 201 -11.43 1.35 -30.59
CA ASP A 201 -12.48 0.62 -29.88
C ASP A 201 -13.11 1.49 -28.77
N PHE A 202 -12.29 2.22 -28.02
CA PHE A 202 -12.73 3.18 -27.01
C PHE A 202 -13.56 4.31 -27.62
N ARG A 203 -13.11 4.88 -28.74
CA ARG A 203 -13.85 5.94 -29.45
C ARG A 203 -15.21 5.44 -29.92
N ALA A 204 -15.24 4.30 -30.61
CA ALA A 204 -16.49 3.69 -31.08
C ALA A 204 -17.46 3.39 -29.92
N MET A 205 -16.93 2.94 -28.78
CA MET A 205 -17.75 2.72 -27.58
C MET A 205 -18.32 4.02 -27.02
N ASN A 206 -17.52 5.07 -26.90
CA ASN A 206 -18.02 6.35 -26.42
C ASN A 206 -19.02 6.99 -27.40
N ASP A 207 -18.82 6.87 -28.71
CA ASP A 207 -19.78 7.33 -29.71
C ASP A 207 -21.12 6.61 -29.54
N ALA A 208 -21.11 5.29 -29.40
CA ALA A 208 -22.33 4.50 -29.16
C ALA A 208 -23.01 4.83 -27.81
N ARG A 209 -22.26 5.26 -26.79
CA ARG A 209 -22.79 5.73 -25.51
C ARG A 209 -23.41 7.12 -25.62
N ALA A 210 -22.76 8.02 -26.36
CA ALA A 210 -23.25 9.37 -26.63
C ALA A 210 -24.60 9.34 -27.35
N GLU A 211 -24.74 8.48 -28.36
CA GLU A 211 -26.00 8.27 -29.09
C GLU A 211 -27.14 7.79 -28.19
N LYS A 212 -26.82 7.06 -27.12
CA LYS A 212 -27.78 6.55 -26.13
C LYS A 212 -28.01 7.52 -24.95
N GLY A 213 -27.32 8.65 -24.91
CA GLY A 213 -27.35 9.58 -23.79
C GLY A 213 -26.73 9.04 -22.49
N GLU A 214 -25.86 8.03 -22.59
CA GLU A 214 -25.17 7.45 -21.44
C GLU A 214 -23.92 8.26 -21.06
N PRO A 215 -23.49 8.24 -19.78
CA PRO A 215 -22.23 8.85 -19.37
C PRO A 215 -21.04 8.26 -20.15
N LEU A 216 -20.21 9.14 -20.69
CA LEU A 216 -19.00 8.77 -21.44
C LEU A 216 -17.87 8.35 -20.51
N PHE A 217 -17.02 7.45 -20.99
CA PHE A 217 -15.78 7.14 -20.30
C PHE A 217 -14.74 8.23 -20.58
N ALA A 218 -14.01 8.64 -19.55
CA ALA A 218 -13.05 9.73 -19.68
C ALA A 218 -11.78 9.34 -20.45
N ASN A 219 -11.31 8.09 -20.31
CA ASN A 219 -10.12 7.58 -21.01
C ASN A 219 -10.21 6.05 -21.18
N PRO A 220 -9.36 5.44 -22.04
CA PRO A 220 -9.36 4.00 -22.27
C PRO A 220 -9.11 3.16 -21.02
N ARG A 221 -8.26 3.63 -20.09
CA ARG A 221 -7.97 2.95 -18.82
C ARG A 221 -9.23 2.78 -17.97
N ASN A 222 -9.98 3.87 -17.78
CA ASN A 222 -11.23 3.88 -17.01
C ASN A 222 -12.32 3.07 -17.71
N ALA A 223 -12.37 3.14 -19.04
CA ALA A 223 -13.24 2.29 -19.83
C ALA A 223 -12.90 0.81 -19.62
N ALA A 224 -11.63 0.42 -19.70
CA ALA A 224 -11.20 -0.96 -19.49
C ALA A 224 -11.52 -1.46 -18.07
N ALA A 225 -11.18 -0.67 -17.04
CA ALA A 225 -11.47 -1.02 -15.64
C ALA A 225 -12.97 -1.15 -15.37
N GLY A 226 -13.78 -0.19 -15.83
CA GLY A 226 -15.23 -0.26 -15.70
C GLY A 226 -15.86 -1.38 -16.53
N SER A 227 -15.21 -1.79 -17.61
CA SER A 227 -15.67 -2.89 -18.48
C SER A 227 -15.38 -4.26 -17.92
N LEU A 228 -14.23 -4.43 -17.26
CA LEU A 228 -13.88 -5.69 -16.62
C LEU A 228 -14.69 -5.93 -15.35
N ARG A 229 -14.99 -4.87 -14.58
CA ARG A 229 -15.67 -4.96 -13.28
C ARG A 229 -17.20 -4.88 -13.43
N GLN A 230 -17.77 -5.82 -14.18
CA GLN A 230 -19.22 -5.98 -14.34
C GLN A 230 -19.71 -7.26 -13.65
N LEU A 231 -20.75 -7.18 -12.82
CA LEU A 231 -21.31 -8.36 -12.13
C LEU A 231 -21.90 -9.37 -13.12
N ASP A 232 -22.40 -8.87 -14.26
CA ASP A 232 -22.78 -9.67 -15.41
C ASP A 232 -21.64 -9.69 -16.44
N SER A 233 -21.01 -10.86 -16.57
CA SER A 233 -19.90 -11.08 -17.51
C SER A 233 -20.32 -10.92 -18.98
N SER A 234 -21.61 -11.04 -19.33
CA SER A 234 -22.09 -10.80 -20.69
C SER A 234 -21.89 -9.34 -21.13
N ILE A 235 -21.95 -8.40 -20.18
CA ILE A 235 -21.64 -6.99 -20.41
C ILE A 235 -20.15 -6.82 -20.72
N THR A 236 -19.28 -7.60 -20.07
CA THR A 236 -17.84 -7.60 -20.38
C THR A 236 -17.60 -8.19 -21.77
N ALA A 237 -18.27 -9.30 -22.11
CA ALA A 237 -18.15 -9.97 -23.41
C ALA A 237 -18.53 -9.06 -24.60
N ALA A 238 -19.48 -8.15 -24.40
CA ALA A 238 -19.90 -7.18 -25.41
C ALA A 238 -18.90 -6.02 -25.59
N ARG A 239 -17.87 -5.91 -24.74
CA ARG A 239 -16.90 -4.82 -24.77
C ARG A 239 -15.56 -5.31 -25.33
N PRO A 240 -14.93 -4.55 -26.24
CA PRO A 240 -13.66 -4.91 -26.90
C PRO A 240 -12.46 -4.74 -25.95
N LEU A 241 -12.39 -5.59 -24.93
CA LEU A 241 -11.23 -5.69 -24.05
C LEU A 241 -10.13 -6.52 -24.71
N CYS A 242 -8.90 -6.09 -24.49
CA CYS A 242 -7.68 -6.79 -24.87
C CYS A 242 -6.87 -7.16 -23.63
N PHE A 243 -6.00 -8.16 -23.76
CA PHE A 243 -5.07 -8.57 -22.70
C PHE A 243 -3.69 -8.89 -23.28
N PHE A 244 -2.63 -8.52 -22.56
CA PHE A 244 -1.27 -8.99 -22.85
C PHE A 244 -0.54 -9.41 -21.58
N GLY A 245 0.31 -10.42 -21.67
CA GLY A 245 1.17 -10.86 -20.58
C GLY A 245 2.52 -10.13 -20.56
N TYR A 246 3.03 -9.79 -19.38
CA TYR A 246 4.31 -9.08 -19.23
C TYR A 246 5.21 -9.61 -18.10
N ALA A 247 4.68 -10.39 -17.16
CA ALA A 247 5.44 -10.94 -16.03
C ALA A 247 4.78 -12.21 -15.50
N LEU A 248 5.44 -12.83 -14.53
CA LEU A 248 4.96 -14.02 -13.82
C LEU A 248 4.69 -13.68 -12.35
N GLY A 249 3.79 -14.44 -11.74
CA GLY A 249 3.62 -14.52 -10.29
C GLY A 249 4.19 -15.84 -9.75
N GLU A 250 3.35 -16.65 -9.09
CA GLU A 250 3.75 -18.00 -8.70
C GLU A 250 3.99 -18.90 -9.92
N VAL A 251 5.10 -19.66 -9.88
CA VAL A 251 5.40 -20.70 -10.86
C VAL A 251 5.93 -21.92 -10.10
N SER A 252 5.42 -23.11 -10.39
CA SER A 252 5.82 -24.34 -9.68
C SER A 252 7.24 -24.80 -10.03
N GLU A 253 7.77 -24.41 -11.19
CA GLU A 253 9.11 -24.74 -11.65
C GLU A 253 9.70 -23.62 -12.53
N PRO A 254 11.03 -23.45 -12.59
CA PRO A 254 11.66 -22.49 -13.49
C PRO A 254 11.34 -22.77 -14.96
N ILE A 255 10.87 -21.76 -15.70
CA ILE A 255 10.48 -21.90 -17.12
C ILE A 255 11.41 -21.19 -18.11
N ALA A 256 12.29 -20.32 -17.60
CA ALA A 256 13.19 -19.47 -18.36
C ALA A 256 14.29 -18.92 -17.44
N ASP A 257 15.41 -18.48 -18.05
CA ASP A 257 16.53 -17.85 -17.32
C ASP A 257 16.54 -16.32 -17.46
N SER A 258 15.75 -15.78 -18.39
CA SER A 258 15.66 -14.35 -18.67
C SER A 258 14.25 -13.85 -18.93
N GLN A 259 14.04 -12.56 -18.70
CA GLN A 259 12.81 -11.85 -18.97
C GLN A 259 12.44 -11.92 -20.46
N TRP A 260 13.42 -11.86 -21.36
CA TRP A 260 13.19 -12.03 -22.79
C TRP A 260 12.64 -13.43 -23.10
N HIS A 261 13.25 -14.49 -22.55
CA HIS A 261 12.76 -15.86 -22.74
C HIS A 261 11.38 -16.08 -22.12
N ILE A 262 11.03 -15.42 -21.00
CA ILE A 262 9.65 -15.42 -20.48
C ILE A 262 8.69 -14.89 -21.55
N ARG A 263 9.01 -13.78 -22.23
CA ARG A 263 8.15 -13.22 -23.28
C ARG A 263 7.95 -14.20 -24.43
N GLU A 264 9.00 -14.92 -24.82
CA GLU A 264 8.92 -15.95 -25.86
C GLU A 264 8.02 -17.12 -25.43
N ARG A 265 8.11 -17.56 -24.17
CA ARG A 265 7.23 -18.59 -23.59
C ARG A 265 5.77 -18.15 -23.55
N LEU A 266 5.50 -16.94 -23.07
CA LEU A 266 4.14 -16.37 -23.06
C LEU A 266 3.54 -16.33 -24.47
N LYS A 267 4.32 -15.90 -25.47
CA LYS A 267 3.88 -15.93 -26.86
C LYS A 267 3.62 -17.35 -27.36
N ALA A 268 4.48 -18.32 -27.03
CA ALA A 268 4.28 -19.72 -27.41
C ALA A 268 3.02 -20.32 -26.78
N TRP A 269 2.63 -19.84 -25.59
CA TRP A 269 1.38 -20.23 -24.92
C TRP A 269 0.14 -19.48 -25.42
N GLY A 270 0.28 -18.57 -26.39
CA GLY A 270 -0.83 -17.88 -27.05
C GLY A 270 -1.16 -16.50 -26.50
N PHE A 271 -0.37 -15.98 -25.55
CA PHE A 271 -0.56 -14.61 -25.06
C PHE A 271 -0.11 -13.57 -26.09
N GLN A 272 -0.86 -12.48 -26.18
CA GLN A 272 -0.36 -11.26 -26.81
C GLN A 272 0.77 -10.66 -25.96
N LEU A 273 1.70 -9.98 -26.63
CA LEU A 273 2.80 -9.27 -25.99
C LEU A 273 2.67 -7.78 -26.28
N ASN A 274 3.04 -6.94 -25.32
CA ASN A 274 3.24 -5.52 -25.56
C ASN A 274 4.42 -5.30 -26.53
N ARG A 275 4.17 -4.58 -27.63
CA ARG A 275 5.15 -4.31 -28.69
C ARG A 275 5.14 -2.82 -29.09
N PRO A 276 6.26 -2.29 -29.62
CA PRO A 276 7.56 -2.96 -29.80
C PRO A 276 8.30 -3.14 -28.46
N ALA A 277 9.09 -4.20 -28.31
CA ALA A 277 9.95 -4.40 -27.14
C ALA A 277 11.38 -4.69 -27.62
N GLU A 278 12.39 -4.25 -26.87
CA GLU A 278 13.80 -4.35 -27.26
C GLU A 278 14.67 -4.82 -26.10
N LEU A 279 15.72 -5.59 -26.42
CA LEU A 279 16.78 -5.93 -25.49
C LEU A 279 17.86 -4.85 -25.56
N CYS A 280 18.18 -4.24 -24.43
CA CYS A 280 19.11 -3.15 -24.28
C CYS A 280 20.26 -3.57 -23.35
N ASP A 281 21.47 -3.09 -23.61
CA ASP A 281 22.69 -3.43 -22.86
C ASP A 281 23.27 -2.23 -22.09
N GLY A 282 22.47 -1.17 -21.90
CA GLY A 282 22.91 0.02 -21.18
C GLY A 282 21.95 1.21 -21.30
N PRO A 283 22.22 2.31 -20.58
CA PRO A 283 21.37 3.48 -20.52
C PRO A 283 21.14 4.14 -21.89
N ASP A 284 22.14 4.14 -22.77
CA ASP A 284 22.04 4.77 -24.09
C ASP A 284 20.99 4.08 -24.97
N LYS A 285 20.97 2.74 -25.02
CA LYS A 285 19.95 1.99 -25.78
C LYS A 285 18.57 2.10 -25.14
N LEU A 286 18.49 2.12 -23.81
CA LEU A 286 17.24 2.32 -23.09
C LEU A 286 16.64 3.70 -23.44
N LEU A 287 17.47 4.74 -23.46
CA LEU A 287 17.06 6.10 -23.81
C LEU A 287 16.67 6.20 -25.30
N ALA A 288 17.44 5.58 -26.20
CA ALA A 288 17.10 5.53 -27.62
C ALA A 288 15.74 4.85 -27.88
N TYR A 289 15.44 3.77 -27.15
CA TYR A 289 14.12 3.13 -27.18
C TYR A 289 13.02 4.08 -26.71
N TYR A 290 13.23 4.77 -25.57
CA TYR A 290 12.28 5.73 -25.02
C TYR A 290 11.96 6.89 -25.97
N GLU A 291 12.98 7.51 -26.57
CA GLU A 291 12.77 8.54 -27.57
C GLU A 291 12.06 8.00 -28.81
N GLY A 292 12.47 6.81 -29.26
CA GLY A 292 11.90 6.14 -30.43
C GLY A 292 10.42 5.79 -30.27
N ILE A 293 10.02 5.31 -29.10
CA ILE A 293 8.61 5.01 -28.81
C ILE A 293 7.81 6.29 -28.48
N GLY A 294 8.43 7.29 -27.85
CA GLY A 294 7.84 8.61 -27.64
C GLY A 294 7.43 9.30 -28.96
N ARG A 295 8.32 9.28 -29.97
CA ARG A 295 8.01 9.81 -31.32
C ARG A 295 6.86 9.09 -32.02
N ARG A 296 6.64 7.80 -31.71
CA ARG A 296 5.60 6.96 -32.32
C ARG A 296 4.33 6.85 -31.47
N ARG A 297 4.30 7.45 -30.28
CA ARG A 297 3.22 7.33 -29.28
C ARG A 297 1.84 7.56 -29.88
N GLY A 298 1.66 8.63 -30.67
CA GLY A 298 0.36 8.97 -31.26
C GLY A 298 -0.16 7.99 -32.33
N GLY A 299 0.72 7.16 -32.88
CA GLY A 299 0.41 6.14 -33.90
C GLY A 299 0.21 4.73 -33.35
N LEU A 300 0.38 4.52 -32.04
CA LEU A 300 0.07 3.23 -31.41
C LEU A 300 -1.45 3.04 -31.30
N PRO A 301 -1.97 1.80 -31.40
CA PRO A 301 -3.41 1.54 -31.28
C PRO A 301 -3.91 1.64 -29.84
N PHE A 302 -3.02 1.80 -28.86
CA PHE A 302 -3.32 1.89 -27.43
C PHE A 302 -2.53 3.04 -26.80
N ASP A 303 -3.04 3.52 -25.67
CA ASP A 303 -2.38 4.56 -24.90
C ASP A 303 -1.22 3.98 -24.07
N ILE A 304 -0.10 4.69 -24.10
CA ILE A 304 1.06 4.43 -23.24
C ILE A 304 1.39 5.66 -22.42
N ASP A 305 1.80 5.46 -21.17
CA ASP A 305 2.19 6.52 -20.23
C ASP A 305 3.71 6.57 -19.97
N GLY A 306 4.47 5.71 -20.65
CA GLY A 306 5.91 5.64 -20.56
C GLY A 306 6.46 4.32 -21.12
N VAL A 307 7.62 3.95 -20.60
CA VAL A 307 8.34 2.70 -20.88
C VAL A 307 8.65 2.00 -19.56
N VAL A 308 8.63 0.67 -19.54
CA VAL A 308 9.13 -0.15 -18.44
C VAL A 308 10.47 -0.76 -18.84
N TYR A 309 11.47 -0.61 -17.96
CA TYR A 309 12.73 -1.33 -18.06
C TYR A 309 12.79 -2.41 -16.99
N LYS A 310 13.23 -3.61 -17.36
CA LYS A 310 13.42 -4.74 -16.46
C LYS A 310 14.82 -5.30 -16.69
N VAL A 311 15.57 -5.60 -15.63
CA VAL A 311 16.81 -6.40 -15.76
C VAL A 311 16.46 -7.74 -16.42
N ASP A 312 17.19 -8.14 -17.45
CA ASP A 312 16.84 -9.30 -18.26
C ASP A 312 17.10 -10.62 -17.52
N SER A 313 18.24 -10.77 -16.84
CA SER A 313 18.54 -12.01 -16.08
C SER A 313 17.63 -12.18 -14.87
N LEU A 314 16.94 -13.32 -14.76
CA LEU A 314 16.07 -13.64 -13.61
C LEU A 314 16.87 -13.92 -12.33
N GLU A 315 18.07 -14.47 -12.47
CA GLU A 315 18.99 -14.64 -11.34
C GLU A 315 19.34 -13.28 -10.72
N LEU A 316 19.66 -12.28 -11.55
CA LEU A 316 19.92 -10.92 -11.06
C LEU A 316 18.67 -10.28 -10.46
N GLN A 317 17.47 -10.54 -11.03
CA GLN A 317 16.21 -10.06 -10.43
C GLN A 317 16.00 -10.63 -9.03
N GLN A 318 16.26 -11.93 -8.82
CA GLN A 318 16.16 -12.59 -7.51
C GLN A 318 17.12 -11.98 -6.50
N ARG A 319 18.38 -11.76 -6.90
CA ARG A 319 19.41 -11.11 -6.06
C ARG A 319 19.04 -9.68 -5.69
N LEU A 320 18.53 -8.91 -6.66
CA LEU A 320 18.09 -7.52 -6.45
C LEU A 320 16.85 -7.44 -5.54
N GLY A 321 15.93 -8.39 -5.64
CA GLY A 321 14.73 -8.44 -4.82
C GLY A 321 13.86 -7.18 -4.90
N PHE A 322 13.20 -6.85 -3.79
CA PHE A 322 12.19 -5.81 -3.71
C PHE A 322 12.50 -4.80 -2.59
N VAL A 323 11.95 -3.60 -2.73
CA VAL A 323 11.68 -2.68 -1.63
C VAL A 323 10.19 -2.73 -1.29
N SER A 324 9.76 -2.09 -0.21
CA SER A 324 8.40 -2.20 0.34
C SER A 324 7.25 -2.05 -0.66
N ARG A 325 7.44 -1.32 -1.76
CA ARG A 325 6.39 -1.03 -2.76
C ARG A 325 6.76 -1.34 -4.21
N ALA A 326 8.00 -1.74 -4.50
CA ALA A 326 8.48 -1.90 -5.87
C ALA A 326 9.69 -2.85 -5.99
N PRO A 327 9.90 -3.52 -7.14
CA PRO A 327 11.13 -4.27 -7.42
C PRO A 327 12.33 -3.34 -7.59
N ARG A 328 13.51 -3.78 -7.16
CA ARG A 328 14.78 -3.06 -7.43
C ARG A 328 15.27 -3.22 -8.87
N TRP A 329 14.77 -4.26 -9.55
CA TRP A 329 15.20 -4.68 -10.88
C TRP A 329 14.34 -4.13 -12.02
N ALA A 330 13.29 -3.34 -11.73
CA ALA A 330 12.49 -2.70 -12.76
C ALA A 330 12.09 -1.26 -12.40
N ILE A 331 11.95 -0.42 -13.43
CA ILE A 331 11.56 0.99 -13.31
C ILE A 331 10.67 1.40 -14.47
N ALA A 332 9.73 2.32 -14.23
CA ALA A 332 8.90 2.94 -15.25
C ALA A 332 9.45 4.34 -15.59
N HIS A 333 9.99 4.53 -16.80
CA HIS A 333 10.37 5.84 -17.32
C HIS A 333 9.15 6.49 -17.99
N LYS A 334 8.56 7.46 -17.29
CA LYS A 334 7.31 8.12 -17.68
C LYS A 334 7.56 9.19 -18.74
N PHE A 335 6.63 9.30 -19.68
CA PHE A 335 6.64 10.45 -20.60
C PHE A 335 6.37 11.75 -19.83
N PRO A 336 6.83 12.90 -20.37
CA PRO A 336 6.44 14.19 -19.85
C PRO A 336 4.92 14.25 -19.80
N ALA A 337 4.40 14.59 -18.63
CA ALA A 337 2.98 14.65 -18.42
C ALA A 337 2.36 15.76 -19.28
N GLU A 338 1.16 15.49 -19.80
CA GLU A 338 0.46 16.41 -20.68
C GLU A 338 0.13 17.69 -19.92
N GLN A 339 0.33 18.82 -20.60
CA GLN A 339 0.13 20.15 -20.06
C GLN A 339 -0.96 20.88 -20.84
N ALA A 340 -1.77 21.65 -20.14
CA ALA A 340 -2.70 22.58 -20.74
C ALA A 340 -2.69 23.90 -19.98
N GLN A 341 -3.06 24.99 -20.65
CA GLN A 341 -3.22 26.29 -20.02
C GLN A 341 -4.68 26.53 -19.67
N THR A 342 -4.94 26.99 -18.45
CA THR A 342 -6.28 27.39 -18.01
C THR A 342 -6.19 28.53 -17.02
N ARG A 343 -7.33 29.15 -16.70
CA ARG A 343 -7.40 30.26 -15.76
C ARG A 343 -7.57 29.78 -14.33
N LEU A 344 -6.78 30.33 -13.42
CA LEU A 344 -6.94 30.14 -11.98
C LEU A 344 -8.09 31.01 -11.46
N LYS A 345 -9.20 30.41 -11.05
CA LYS A 345 -10.39 31.12 -10.53
C LYS A 345 -10.26 31.48 -9.06
N ALA A 346 -9.74 30.57 -8.25
CA ALA A 346 -9.57 30.77 -6.82
C ALA A 346 -8.50 29.84 -6.25
N ILE A 347 -7.98 30.17 -5.06
CA ILE A 347 -7.17 29.26 -4.26
C ILE A 347 -7.98 28.94 -3.00
N THR A 348 -8.39 27.69 -2.83
CA THR A 348 -9.08 27.20 -1.63
C THR A 348 -8.12 26.44 -0.73
N ILE A 349 -8.38 26.41 0.57
CA ILE A 349 -7.54 25.68 1.53
C ILE A 349 -8.29 24.46 2.04
N GLN A 350 -7.72 23.28 1.78
CA GLN A 350 -8.18 22.03 2.38
C GLN A 350 -7.44 21.78 3.68
N VAL A 351 -8.18 21.51 4.75
CA VAL A 351 -7.61 21.14 6.05
C VAL A 351 -7.59 19.62 6.15
N GLY A 352 -6.39 19.03 6.05
CA GLY A 352 -6.21 17.58 6.13
C GLY A 352 -6.33 17.02 7.55
N ARG A 353 -6.33 15.69 7.67
CA ARG A 353 -6.47 14.94 8.95
C ARG A 353 -5.52 15.36 10.08
N THR A 354 -4.29 15.77 9.74
CA THR A 354 -3.25 16.22 10.69
C THR A 354 -3.24 17.74 10.85
N GLY A 355 -4.29 18.42 10.38
CA GLY A 355 -4.39 19.88 10.39
C GLY A 355 -3.63 20.57 9.26
N ALA A 356 -2.95 19.86 8.35
CA ALA A 356 -2.26 20.45 7.21
C ALA A 356 -3.20 21.33 6.36
N LEU A 357 -2.85 22.60 6.17
CA LEU A 357 -3.54 23.53 5.29
C LEU A 357 -2.94 23.39 3.89
N THR A 358 -3.57 22.58 3.05
CA THR A 358 -3.13 22.32 1.69
C THR A 358 -3.84 23.26 0.72
N PRO A 359 -3.12 24.13 0.00
CA PRO A 359 -3.73 24.99 -1.00
C PRO A 359 -4.07 24.21 -2.28
N VAL A 360 -5.29 24.45 -2.78
CA VAL A 360 -5.84 23.84 -3.99
C VAL A 360 -6.27 24.96 -4.94
N ALA A 361 -5.79 24.87 -6.17
CA ALA A 361 -6.21 25.73 -7.27
C ALA A 361 -7.58 25.28 -7.79
N GLU A 362 -8.56 26.18 -7.79
CA GLU A 362 -9.84 26.03 -8.49
C GLU A 362 -9.68 26.64 -9.89
N LEU A 363 -9.94 25.85 -10.91
CA LEU A 363 -9.59 26.17 -12.30
C LEU A 363 -10.84 26.40 -13.15
N GLU A 364 -10.66 27.10 -14.25
CA GLU A 364 -11.56 26.95 -15.39
C GLU A 364 -11.40 25.55 -16.00
N ASP A 365 -12.53 24.88 -16.22
CA ASP A 365 -12.57 23.49 -16.68
C ASP A 365 -11.74 23.33 -17.96
N ILE A 366 -10.74 22.46 -17.90
CA ILE A 366 -9.81 22.23 -19.00
C ILE A 366 -9.55 20.74 -19.17
N THR A 367 -9.44 20.26 -20.41
CA THR A 367 -9.09 18.86 -20.67
C THR A 367 -7.57 18.68 -20.67
N VAL A 368 -7.05 17.79 -19.81
CA VAL A 368 -5.61 17.43 -19.74
C VAL A 368 -5.48 15.90 -19.69
N GLY A 369 -4.82 15.28 -20.67
CA GLY A 369 -4.75 13.81 -20.72
C GLY A 369 -6.12 13.14 -20.83
N GLY A 370 -7.02 13.72 -21.65
CA GLY A 370 -8.37 13.21 -21.89
C GLY A 370 -9.39 13.39 -20.76
N VAL A 371 -8.99 13.92 -19.59
CA VAL A 371 -9.90 14.15 -18.46
C VAL A 371 -10.09 15.64 -18.22
N VAL A 372 -11.33 16.04 -17.88
CA VAL A 372 -11.63 17.40 -17.44
C VAL A 372 -11.05 17.63 -16.05
N VAL A 373 -10.15 18.61 -15.96
CA VAL A 373 -9.51 19.06 -14.74
C VAL A 373 -10.10 20.41 -14.35
N SER A 374 -10.71 20.47 -13.18
CA SER A 374 -11.24 21.68 -12.56
C SER A 374 -10.50 22.06 -11.28
N ARG A 375 -9.64 21.19 -10.76
CA ARG A 375 -8.85 21.40 -9.54
C ARG A 375 -7.43 20.88 -9.71
N ALA A 376 -6.46 21.58 -9.14
CA ALA A 376 -5.05 21.17 -9.12
C ALA A 376 -4.39 21.48 -7.78
N THR A 377 -3.41 20.67 -7.36
CA THR A 377 -2.63 20.95 -6.15
C THR A 377 -1.63 22.09 -6.39
N LEU A 378 -1.48 22.94 -5.36
CA LEU A 378 -0.39 23.93 -5.26
C LEU A 378 0.70 23.49 -4.27
N HIS A 379 0.59 22.28 -3.71
CA HIS A 379 1.47 21.67 -2.72
C HIS A 379 1.51 22.39 -1.36
N ASN A 380 2.05 23.60 -1.30
CA ASN A 380 2.23 24.37 -0.07
C ASN A 380 2.47 25.87 -0.36
N GLU A 381 2.56 26.67 0.70
CA GLU A 381 2.77 28.12 0.62
C GLU A 381 4.09 28.50 -0.08
N ASP A 382 5.15 27.70 0.11
CA ASP A 382 6.46 27.95 -0.50
C ASP A 382 6.40 27.76 -2.02
N GLU A 383 5.71 26.73 -2.51
CA GLU A 383 5.54 26.50 -3.94
C GLU A 383 4.71 27.59 -4.62
N ILE A 384 3.68 28.11 -3.93
CA ILE A 384 2.90 29.26 -4.40
C ILE A 384 3.81 30.49 -4.52
N ALA A 385 4.60 30.78 -3.49
CA ALA A 385 5.51 31.92 -3.48
C ALA A 385 6.62 31.78 -4.54
N ARG A 386 7.20 30.58 -4.67
CA ARG A 386 8.25 30.27 -5.64
C ARG A 386 7.79 30.47 -7.09
N LYS A 387 6.55 30.09 -7.40
CA LYS A 387 5.93 30.24 -8.73
C LYS A 387 5.20 31.57 -8.90
N ASP A 388 5.10 32.38 -7.85
CA ASP A 388 4.31 33.62 -7.77
C ASP A 388 2.89 33.42 -8.30
N VAL A 389 2.18 32.36 -7.86
CA VAL A 389 0.83 32.05 -8.35
C VAL A 389 -0.21 32.99 -7.73
N ARG A 390 -1.05 33.62 -8.56
CA ARG A 390 -2.08 34.57 -8.15
C ARG A 390 -3.43 34.24 -8.73
N VAL A 391 -4.49 34.54 -7.97
CA VAL A 391 -5.86 34.38 -8.49
C VAL A 391 -6.05 35.24 -9.75
N GLY A 392 -6.67 34.67 -10.78
CA GLY A 392 -6.85 35.28 -12.10
C GLY A 392 -5.75 34.94 -13.12
N ASP A 393 -4.59 34.44 -12.67
CA ASP A 393 -3.47 34.08 -13.55
C ASP A 393 -3.89 33.01 -14.57
N LEU A 394 -3.30 33.10 -15.77
CA LEU A 394 -3.25 31.98 -16.70
C LEU A 394 -2.12 31.04 -16.25
N VAL A 395 -2.47 29.78 -15.95
CA VAL A 395 -1.56 28.79 -15.37
C VAL A 395 -1.42 27.59 -16.27
N VAL A 396 -0.23 26.99 -16.26
CA VAL A 396 0.04 25.70 -16.92
C VAL A 396 -0.25 24.59 -15.92
N VAL A 397 -1.26 23.78 -16.22
CA VAL A 397 -1.66 22.61 -15.44
C VAL A 397 -1.08 21.37 -16.10
N GLN A 398 -0.54 20.47 -15.29
CA GLN A 398 0.00 19.21 -15.75
C GLN A 398 -0.69 18.03 -15.08
N ARG A 399 -0.92 16.96 -15.86
CA ARG A 399 -1.44 15.69 -15.36
C ARG A 399 -0.64 14.50 -15.89
N ALA A 400 -0.15 13.67 -14.99
CA ALA A 400 0.61 12.46 -15.29
C ALA A 400 -0.26 11.21 -15.01
N GLY A 401 -0.91 10.64 -16.03
CA GLY A 401 -1.81 9.50 -15.82
C GLY A 401 -2.92 9.81 -14.80
N ASP A 402 -3.14 8.92 -13.82
CA ASP A 402 -4.13 9.09 -12.74
C ASP A 402 -3.60 9.82 -11.49
N VAL A 403 -2.52 10.58 -11.61
CA VAL A 403 -1.98 11.38 -10.51
C VAL A 403 -2.73 12.72 -10.38
N ILE A 404 -2.82 13.24 -9.14
CA ILE A 404 -3.41 14.55 -8.82
C ILE A 404 -2.81 15.63 -9.74
N PRO A 405 -3.63 16.38 -10.50
CA PRO A 405 -3.14 17.47 -11.35
C PRO A 405 -2.43 18.54 -10.54
N GLN A 406 -1.39 19.16 -11.10
CA GLN A 406 -0.61 20.20 -10.42
C GLN A 406 -0.39 21.43 -11.30
N ILE A 407 -0.21 22.60 -10.68
CA ILE A 407 0.25 23.80 -11.37
C ILE A 407 1.77 23.75 -11.55
N VAL A 408 2.22 23.84 -12.79
CA VAL A 408 3.65 23.83 -13.14
C VAL A 408 4.22 25.24 -13.09
N GLU A 409 3.57 26.18 -13.78
CA GLU A 409 4.03 27.55 -13.92
C GLU A 409 2.87 28.52 -14.20
N VAL A 410 3.17 29.81 -14.07
CA VAL A 410 2.30 30.92 -14.43
C VAL A 410 2.76 31.52 -15.76
N VAL A 411 1.81 31.81 -16.66
CA VAL A 411 2.07 32.54 -17.90
C VAL A 411 2.15 34.05 -17.60
N LEU A 412 3.30 34.48 -17.07
CA LEU A 412 3.51 35.86 -16.58
C LEU A 412 3.23 36.96 -17.61
N SER A 413 3.43 36.68 -18.90
CA SER A 413 3.15 37.62 -19.99
C SER A 413 1.68 37.97 -20.15
N GLN A 414 0.78 37.17 -19.57
CA GLN A 414 -0.68 37.36 -19.63
C GLN A 414 -1.29 37.62 -18.24
N ARG A 415 -0.48 38.00 -17.26
CA ARG A 415 -0.95 38.30 -15.90
C ARG A 415 -1.91 39.50 -15.92
N PRO A 416 -3.14 39.35 -15.40
CA PRO A 416 -4.03 40.48 -15.15
C PRO A 416 -3.41 41.49 -14.18
N ALA A 417 -3.68 42.78 -14.40
CA ALA A 417 -3.14 43.86 -13.56
C ALA A 417 -3.72 43.86 -12.13
N ASP A 418 -4.88 43.24 -11.93
CA ASP A 418 -5.61 43.12 -10.67
C ASP A 418 -5.32 41.81 -9.92
N SER A 419 -4.37 40.99 -10.39
CA SER A 419 -4.00 39.73 -9.73
C SER A 419 -3.37 39.95 -8.35
N VAL A 420 -4.02 39.38 -7.32
CA VAL A 420 -3.62 39.51 -5.91
C VAL A 420 -2.72 38.34 -5.49
N ALA A 421 -1.62 38.65 -4.80
CA ALA A 421 -0.72 37.64 -4.24
C ALA A 421 -1.43 36.82 -3.15
N TYR A 422 -1.12 35.52 -3.10
CA TYR A 422 -1.63 34.65 -2.05
C TYR A 422 -1.09 35.07 -0.68
N ALA A 423 -1.99 35.25 0.29
CA ALA A 423 -1.65 35.52 1.68
C ALA A 423 -1.87 34.23 2.51
N PRO A 424 -0.84 33.73 3.21
CA PRO A 424 -1.00 32.63 4.17
C PRO A 424 -2.08 32.94 5.22
N LEU A 425 -2.85 31.92 5.61
CA LEU A 425 -3.85 32.07 6.64
C LEU A 425 -3.22 31.92 8.03
N GLU A 426 -3.43 32.91 8.91
CA GLU A 426 -3.00 32.82 10.31
C GLU A 426 -3.97 31.99 11.17
N THR A 427 -5.17 31.74 10.68
CA THR A 427 -6.20 30.92 11.34
C THR A 427 -6.76 29.87 10.38
N CYS A 428 -7.23 28.77 10.97
CA CYS A 428 -7.86 27.68 10.24
C CYS A 428 -9.19 28.16 9.63
N PRO A 429 -9.41 28.01 8.32
CA PRO A 429 -10.64 28.46 7.66
C PRO A 429 -11.88 27.65 8.05
N VAL A 430 -11.70 26.52 8.75
CA VAL A 430 -12.79 25.64 9.20
C VAL A 430 -13.17 25.90 10.65
N CYS A 431 -12.20 25.90 11.57
CA CYS A 431 -12.48 25.98 13.01
C CYS A 431 -12.01 27.28 13.68
N GLY A 432 -11.37 28.19 12.93
CA GLY A 432 -10.87 29.47 13.45
C GLY A 432 -9.65 29.37 14.38
N SER A 433 -9.19 28.17 14.75
CA SER A 433 -8.00 27.97 15.57
C SER A 433 -6.74 28.51 14.89
N LEU A 434 -5.70 28.79 15.68
CA LEU A 434 -4.42 29.25 15.18
C LEU A 434 -3.85 28.28 14.12
N ALA A 435 -3.32 28.82 13.03
CA ALA A 435 -2.65 28.07 11.98
C ALA A 435 -1.15 28.36 12.02
N VAL A 436 -0.38 27.44 12.62
CA VAL A 436 1.05 27.60 12.90
C VAL A 436 1.87 26.87 11.84
N ARG A 437 2.99 27.48 11.44
CA ARG A 437 4.04 26.84 10.67
C ARG A 437 5.29 26.83 11.54
N GLU A 438 5.69 25.65 12.01
CA GLU A 438 6.85 25.50 12.89
C GLU A 438 8.16 25.82 12.15
N PRO A 439 9.19 26.33 12.86
CA PRO A 439 10.50 26.56 12.27
C PRO A 439 11.07 25.29 11.62
N GLY A 440 11.51 25.39 10.36
CA GLY A 440 12.04 24.26 9.59
C GLY A 440 10.99 23.40 8.87
N GLU A 441 9.70 23.62 9.10
CA GLU A 441 8.64 22.91 8.38
C GLU A 441 8.13 23.70 7.16
N VAL A 442 7.69 22.97 6.12
CA VAL A 442 7.11 23.55 4.89
C VAL A 442 5.59 23.67 4.91
N VAL A 443 4.92 23.02 5.88
CA VAL A 443 3.46 22.91 5.93
C VAL A 443 2.91 23.68 7.13
N ARG A 444 1.99 24.61 6.88
CA ARG A 444 1.19 25.24 7.93
C ARG A 444 0.08 24.31 8.41
N ARG A 445 -0.18 24.29 9.72
CA ARG A 445 -1.18 23.40 10.33
C ARG A 445 -2.12 24.12 11.27
N CYS A 446 -3.39 23.72 11.20
CA CYS A 446 -4.40 24.01 12.19
C CYS A 446 -4.03 23.35 13.53
N THR A 447 -3.89 24.15 14.59
CA THR A 447 -3.67 23.67 15.96
C THR A 447 -4.96 23.22 16.64
N GLY A 448 -6.10 23.42 15.99
CA GLY A 448 -7.43 23.08 16.50
C GLY A 448 -7.70 21.59 16.70
N GLY A 449 -6.71 20.71 16.49
CA GLY A 449 -6.73 19.27 16.79
C GLY A 449 -8.13 18.65 16.89
N LEU A 450 -8.59 18.49 18.13
CA LEU A 450 -9.85 17.82 18.49
C LEU A 450 -11.11 18.66 18.27
N ILE A 451 -11.01 20.00 18.25
CA ILE A 451 -12.14 20.90 17.98
C ILE A 451 -12.34 21.16 16.48
N CYS A 452 -11.35 20.80 15.64
CA CYS A 452 -11.41 21.03 14.20
C CYS A 452 -12.24 19.96 13.51
N ALA A 453 -13.49 20.26 13.15
CA ALA A 453 -14.39 19.35 12.46
C ALA A 453 -13.78 18.77 11.16
N ALA A 454 -13.00 19.54 10.40
CA ALA A 454 -12.30 19.02 9.22
C ALA A 454 -11.27 17.94 9.57
N GLN A 455 -10.49 18.12 10.64
CA GLN A 455 -9.55 17.09 11.08
C GLN A 455 -10.28 15.83 11.52
N ALA A 456 -11.37 15.99 12.27
CA ALA A 456 -12.16 14.86 12.73
C ALA A 456 -12.83 14.08 11.58
N LYS A 457 -13.46 14.78 10.62
CA LYS A 457 -14.02 14.16 9.40
C LYS A 457 -12.95 13.44 8.58
N GLU A 458 -11.80 14.06 8.36
CA GLU A 458 -10.67 13.44 7.63
C GLU A 458 -10.05 12.26 8.38
N ARG A 459 -9.99 12.29 9.71
CA ARG A 459 -9.57 11.14 10.53
C ARG A 459 -10.56 9.99 10.41
N LEU A 460 -11.87 10.24 10.41
CA LEU A 460 -12.88 9.22 10.16
C LEU A 460 -12.79 8.64 8.74
N ARG A 461 -12.61 9.49 7.72
CA ARG A 461 -12.38 9.06 6.32
C ARG A 461 -11.14 8.17 6.21
N HIS A 462 -10.07 8.53 6.91
CA HIS A 462 -8.87 7.70 6.99
C HIS A 462 -9.15 6.38 7.72
N PHE A 463 -9.85 6.42 8.85
CA PHE A 463 -10.18 5.26 9.67
C PHE A 463 -10.94 4.19 8.87
N VAL A 464 -11.91 4.60 8.04
CA VAL A 464 -12.73 3.69 7.21
C VAL A 464 -12.09 3.31 5.88
N SER A 465 -10.94 3.90 5.55
CA SER A 465 -10.27 3.71 4.25
C SER A 465 -9.81 2.26 4.03
N ARG A 466 -9.57 1.92 2.75
CA ARG A 466 -9.18 0.57 2.29
C ARG A 466 -8.00 -0.06 3.02
N ASN A 467 -7.00 0.74 3.41
CA ASN A 467 -5.80 0.23 4.10
C ASN A 467 -5.95 0.27 5.63
N ALA A 468 -7.01 0.89 6.14
CA ALA A 468 -7.38 0.98 7.55
C ALA A 468 -8.48 -0.03 7.84
N PHE A 469 -9.70 0.36 8.24
CA PHE A 469 -10.76 -0.62 8.50
C PHE A 469 -11.45 -1.17 7.24
N ASP A 470 -11.33 -0.53 6.07
CA ASP A 470 -11.98 -0.99 4.82
C ASP A 470 -13.48 -1.27 5.04
N ILE A 471 -14.20 -0.25 5.50
CA ILE A 471 -15.65 -0.32 5.75
C ILE A 471 -16.37 0.16 4.48
N GLU A 472 -16.81 -0.79 3.68
CA GLU A 472 -17.60 -0.51 2.49
C GLU A 472 -18.93 0.16 2.86
N GLY A 473 -19.37 1.10 2.03
CA GLY A 473 -20.60 1.86 2.27
C GLY A 473 -20.45 3.07 3.19
N LEU A 474 -19.30 3.28 3.85
CA LEU A 474 -19.05 4.45 4.70
C LEU A 474 -18.08 5.46 4.03
N GLY A 475 -18.46 5.95 2.85
CA GLY A 475 -17.64 6.84 2.03
C GLY A 475 -17.63 8.31 2.46
N GLU A 476 -16.87 9.14 1.74
CA GLU A 476 -16.64 10.57 2.05
C GLU A 476 -17.91 11.36 2.36
N LYS A 477 -18.92 11.25 1.49
CA LYS A 477 -20.20 11.96 1.62
C LYS A 477 -21.02 11.49 2.83
N ILE A 478 -20.98 10.19 3.12
CA ILE A 478 -21.75 9.61 4.22
C ILE A 478 -21.10 9.96 5.56
N ILE A 479 -19.76 9.93 5.64
CA ILE A 479 -19.05 10.43 6.83
C ILE A 479 -19.41 11.90 7.10
N GLU A 480 -19.51 12.72 6.05
CA GLU A 480 -19.91 14.11 6.19
C GLU A 480 -21.34 14.26 6.69
N GLU A 481 -22.31 13.56 6.08
CA GLU A 481 -23.71 13.53 6.52
C GLU A 481 -23.85 13.05 7.98
N PHE A 482 -23.26 11.89 8.31
CA PHE A 482 -23.36 11.31 9.65
C PHE A 482 -22.62 12.15 10.69
N TRP A 483 -21.57 12.85 10.30
CA TRP A 483 -20.94 13.83 11.16
C TRP A 483 -21.85 15.01 11.43
N ASP A 484 -22.38 15.65 10.38
CA ASP A 484 -23.17 16.88 10.52
C ASP A 484 -24.44 16.64 11.35
N GLU A 485 -24.99 15.43 11.30
CA GLU A 485 -26.17 15.03 12.07
C GLU A 485 -25.90 14.47 13.46
N GLY A 486 -24.64 14.32 13.85
CA GLY A 486 -24.30 13.82 15.19
C GLY A 486 -24.33 12.30 15.33
N PHE A 487 -24.52 11.55 14.23
CA PHE A 487 -24.54 10.09 14.28
C PHE A 487 -23.15 9.51 14.55
N ILE A 488 -22.11 10.13 13.99
CA ILE A 488 -20.71 9.73 14.21
C ILE A 488 -19.88 10.96 14.54
N LYS A 489 -19.22 10.96 15.71
CA LYS A 489 -18.26 11.98 16.15
C LYS A 489 -16.91 11.39 16.56
N SER A 490 -16.85 10.10 16.81
CA SER A 490 -15.63 9.35 17.07
C SER A 490 -15.60 8.05 16.26
N PRO A 491 -14.44 7.40 16.12
CA PRO A 491 -14.38 6.07 15.51
C PRO A 491 -15.20 5.01 16.28
N ALA A 492 -15.32 5.13 17.61
CA ALA A 492 -16.10 4.19 18.42
C ALA A 492 -17.60 4.25 18.09
N ASP A 493 -18.10 5.43 17.69
CA ASP A 493 -19.50 5.63 17.29
C ASP A 493 -19.91 4.78 16.08
N ILE A 494 -18.96 4.46 15.19
CA ILE A 494 -19.20 3.57 14.04
C ILE A 494 -19.69 2.21 14.53
N PHE A 495 -19.05 1.68 15.57
CA PHE A 495 -19.33 0.36 16.13
C PHE A 495 -20.50 0.34 17.13
N THR A 496 -21.10 1.49 17.44
CA THR A 496 -22.36 1.57 18.22
C THR A 496 -23.55 2.00 17.37
N LEU A 497 -23.33 2.26 16.08
CA LEU A 497 -24.37 2.82 15.20
C LEU A 497 -25.56 1.88 15.05
N GLU A 498 -25.33 0.58 14.85
CA GLU A 498 -26.39 -0.42 14.74
C GLU A 498 -27.26 -0.51 15.99
N GLU A 499 -26.64 -0.54 17.17
CA GLU A 499 -27.33 -0.51 18.46
C GLU A 499 -28.18 0.76 18.61
N ARG A 500 -27.59 1.94 18.35
CA ARG A 500 -28.29 3.21 18.45
C ARG A 500 -29.45 3.35 17.46
N VAL A 501 -29.34 2.72 16.29
CA VAL A 501 -30.45 2.63 15.32
C VAL A 501 -31.55 1.69 15.83
N GLY A 502 -31.18 0.52 16.37
CA GLY A 502 -32.14 -0.42 16.98
C GLY A 502 -32.89 0.16 18.19
N GLU A 503 -32.24 1.06 18.93
CA GLU A 503 -32.84 1.79 20.06
C GLU A 503 -33.66 3.02 19.65
N GLY A 504 -33.70 3.37 18.36
CA GLY A 504 -34.39 4.55 17.85
C GLY A 504 -33.71 5.88 18.19
N ARG A 505 -32.43 5.87 18.60
CA ARG A 505 -31.64 7.09 18.84
C ARG A 505 -31.09 7.70 17.55
N VAL A 506 -30.99 6.90 16.49
CA VAL A 506 -30.56 7.30 15.15
C VAL A 506 -31.54 6.72 14.14
N GLU A 507 -32.06 7.54 13.23
CA GLU A 507 -32.92 7.09 12.15
C GLU A 507 -32.13 7.05 10.84
N LEU A 508 -31.92 5.85 10.28
CA LEU A 508 -31.28 5.66 8.97
C LEU A 508 -32.26 5.20 7.88
N VAL A 509 -33.17 4.28 8.21
CA VAL A 509 -34.09 3.68 7.25
C VAL A 509 -35.13 4.71 6.78
N GLY A 510 -35.35 4.80 5.47
CA GLY A 510 -36.36 5.69 4.88
C GLY A 510 -35.82 7.07 4.48
N ARG A 511 -34.55 7.35 4.75
CA ARG A 511 -33.86 8.55 4.26
C ARG A 511 -33.53 8.44 2.78
N PHE A 512 -33.33 9.58 2.13
CA PHE A 512 -32.92 9.61 0.74
C PHE A 512 -31.60 8.85 0.54
N GLY A 513 -31.64 7.75 -0.23
CA GLY A 513 -30.48 6.88 -0.45
C GLY A 513 -30.35 5.69 0.52
N TRP A 514 -31.09 5.65 1.63
CA TRP A 514 -31.01 4.60 2.65
C TRP A 514 -32.25 3.70 2.67
N LYS A 515 -32.11 2.53 2.05
CA LYS A 515 -33.08 1.43 2.11
C LYS A 515 -32.66 0.42 3.16
N GLU A 516 -33.59 -0.41 3.63
CA GLU A 516 -33.35 -1.52 4.58
C GLU A 516 -32.09 -2.32 4.20
N LYS A 517 -31.99 -2.75 2.94
CA LYS A 517 -30.84 -3.53 2.48
C LYS A 517 -29.51 -2.77 2.53
N SER A 518 -29.52 -1.45 2.31
CA SER A 518 -28.31 -0.62 2.39
C SER A 518 -27.82 -0.48 3.83
N VAL A 519 -28.76 -0.37 4.78
CA VAL A 519 -28.47 -0.33 6.20
C VAL A 519 -27.92 -1.66 6.68
N GLU A 520 -28.55 -2.79 6.29
CA GLU A 520 -28.03 -4.13 6.57
C GLU A 520 -26.61 -4.33 6.03
N ASN A 521 -26.35 -3.92 4.78
CA ASN A 521 -25.03 -4.06 4.17
C ASN A 521 -23.97 -3.21 4.90
N LEU A 522 -24.30 -1.99 5.33
CA LEU A 522 -23.39 -1.17 6.14
C LEU A 522 -23.06 -1.85 7.47
N PHE A 523 -24.06 -2.36 8.19
CA PHE A 523 -23.84 -3.02 9.47
C PHE A 523 -23.06 -4.32 9.31
N ALA A 524 -23.33 -5.09 8.25
CA ALA A 524 -22.52 -6.25 7.89
C ALA A 524 -21.05 -5.87 7.67
N ALA A 525 -20.77 -4.80 6.91
CA ALA A 525 -19.41 -4.31 6.69
C ALA A 525 -18.71 -3.85 7.98
N ILE A 526 -19.42 -3.14 8.87
CA ILE A 526 -18.91 -2.72 10.18
C ILE A 526 -18.61 -3.94 11.06
N ASN A 527 -19.54 -4.89 11.16
CA ASN A 527 -19.41 -6.07 12.02
C ASN A 527 -18.38 -7.07 11.50
N GLN A 528 -18.16 -7.15 10.18
CA GLN A 528 -17.06 -7.94 9.62
C GLN A 528 -15.70 -7.47 10.15
N ARG A 529 -15.55 -6.16 10.37
CA ARG A 529 -14.31 -5.56 10.88
C ARG A 529 -14.25 -5.51 12.42
N ARG A 530 -15.38 -5.74 13.08
CA ARG A 530 -15.45 -5.90 14.54
C ARG A 530 -14.70 -7.14 15.00
N ASN A 531 -14.83 -8.24 14.25
CA ASN A 531 -14.33 -9.56 14.65
C ASN A 531 -13.22 -10.02 13.71
N GLY A 532 -11.97 -9.71 14.03
CA GLY A 532 -10.81 -10.20 13.28
C GLY A 532 -10.06 -9.17 12.46
N ILE A 533 -10.01 -7.90 12.92
CA ILE A 533 -9.12 -6.90 12.30
C ILE A 533 -7.68 -7.05 12.82
N GLU A 534 -6.69 -6.94 11.94
CA GLU A 534 -5.29 -7.01 12.33
C GLU A 534 -4.83 -5.74 13.08
N LEU A 535 -4.02 -5.92 14.14
CA LEU A 535 -3.52 -4.82 14.97
C LEU A 535 -2.87 -3.68 14.16
N HIS A 536 -2.08 -4.01 13.13
CA HIS A 536 -1.43 -2.98 12.31
C HIS A 536 -2.41 -2.06 11.58
N ARG A 537 -3.60 -2.57 11.21
CA ARG A 537 -4.65 -1.77 10.57
C ARG A 537 -5.31 -0.84 11.59
N VAL A 538 -5.48 -1.30 12.83
CA VAL A 538 -5.97 -0.47 13.95
C VAL A 538 -4.99 0.68 14.23
N ILE A 539 -3.70 0.39 14.40
CA ILE A 539 -2.66 1.39 14.64
C ILE A 539 -2.63 2.41 13.50
N PHE A 540 -2.67 1.94 12.25
CA PHE A 540 -2.68 2.81 11.08
C PHE A 540 -3.94 3.69 11.05
N ALA A 541 -5.12 3.13 11.35
CA ALA A 541 -6.42 3.80 11.29
C ALA A 541 -6.54 4.99 12.25
N LEU A 542 -5.82 4.99 13.37
CA LEU A 542 -5.81 6.10 14.33
C LEU A 542 -5.22 7.40 13.75
N GLY A 543 -4.49 7.31 12.63
CA GLY A 543 -4.02 8.48 11.90
C GLY A 543 -2.99 9.32 12.65
N ILE A 544 -2.22 8.69 13.55
CA ILE A 544 -1.15 9.33 14.33
C ILE A 544 -0.09 9.88 13.37
N ARG A 545 0.38 11.10 13.64
CA ARG A 545 1.38 11.78 12.80
C ARG A 545 2.67 10.95 12.74
N HIS A 546 3.32 10.94 11.58
CA HIS A 546 4.54 10.14 11.31
C HIS A 546 4.38 8.61 11.41
N VAL A 547 3.17 8.10 11.67
CA VAL A 547 2.87 6.66 11.67
C VAL A 547 2.22 6.26 10.34
N GLY A 548 3.05 5.79 9.41
CA GLY A 548 2.58 5.18 8.16
C GLY A 548 2.24 3.69 8.32
N GLU A 549 1.78 3.06 7.24
CA GLU A 549 1.45 1.62 7.24
C GLU A 549 2.64 0.72 7.63
N VAL A 550 3.85 1.08 7.20
CA VAL A 550 5.08 0.34 7.54
C VAL A 550 5.36 0.44 9.03
N THR A 551 5.38 1.66 9.57
CA THR A 551 5.56 1.93 11.01
C THR A 551 4.48 1.22 11.83
N ALA A 552 3.22 1.24 11.40
CA ALA A 552 2.12 0.55 12.06
C ALA A 552 2.31 -0.98 12.06
N LYS A 553 2.80 -1.57 10.96
CA LYS A 553 3.18 -2.99 10.91
C LYS A 553 4.33 -3.31 11.85
N SER A 554 5.34 -2.46 11.92
CA SER A 554 6.49 -2.68 12.81
C SER A 554 6.10 -2.56 14.29
N LEU A 555 5.28 -1.57 14.66
CA LEU A 555 4.68 -1.45 16.00
C LEU A 555 3.82 -2.68 16.33
N ALA A 556 2.92 -3.08 15.44
CA ALA A 556 2.07 -4.24 15.66
C ALA A 556 2.89 -5.52 15.87
N ARG A 557 3.95 -5.74 15.10
CA ARG A 557 4.84 -6.90 15.27
C ARG A 557 5.63 -6.85 16.58
N HIS A 558 6.02 -5.65 17.03
CA HIS A 558 6.77 -5.48 18.26
C HIS A 558 5.91 -5.81 19.47
N TYR A 559 4.73 -5.20 19.56
CA TYR A 559 3.83 -5.30 20.72
C TYR A 559 2.85 -6.49 20.65
N LYS A 560 2.61 -7.04 19.46
CA LYS A 560 1.76 -8.22 19.15
C LYS A 560 0.27 -8.04 19.40
N THR A 561 -0.13 -7.60 20.58
CA THR A 561 -1.54 -7.42 20.98
C THR A 561 -1.87 -5.94 21.20
N MET A 562 -3.16 -5.60 21.13
CA MET A 562 -3.61 -4.22 21.31
C MET A 562 -3.35 -3.74 22.75
N GLU A 563 -3.54 -4.61 23.74
CA GLU A 563 -3.33 -4.31 25.16
C GLU A 563 -1.85 -4.03 25.46
N ALA A 564 -0.96 -4.90 24.96
CA ALA A 564 0.48 -4.73 25.12
C ALA A 564 0.96 -3.45 24.42
N TRP A 565 0.38 -3.13 23.26
CA TRP A 565 0.69 -1.90 22.55
C TRP A 565 0.25 -0.67 23.34
N ILE A 566 -1.00 -0.62 23.81
CA ILE A 566 -1.53 0.50 24.62
C ILE A 566 -0.67 0.71 25.87
N ALA A 567 -0.39 -0.36 26.63
CA ALA A 567 0.44 -0.28 27.82
C ALA A 567 1.85 0.24 27.50
N GLY A 568 2.49 -0.32 26.47
CA GLY A 568 3.81 0.10 26.03
C GLY A 568 3.88 1.56 25.57
N MET A 569 2.84 2.08 24.91
CA MET A 569 2.81 3.49 24.50
C MET A 569 2.62 4.43 25.68
N ILE A 570 1.83 4.05 26.69
CA ILE A 570 1.66 4.82 27.93
C ILE A 570 3.00 4.87 28.70
N GLU A 571 3.66 3.72 28.87
CA GLU A 571 4.96 3.63 29.52
C GLU A 571 6.02 4.44 28.76
N ALA A 572 6.06 4.34 27.42
CA ALA A 572 6.97 5.14 26.59
C ALA A 572 6.69 6.64 26.68
N GLY A 573 5.41 7.03 26.79
CA GLY A 573 4.99 8.42 27.03
C GLY A 573 5.52 8.97 28.36
N GLN A 574 5.38 8.20 29.43
CA GLN A 574 5.89 8.56 30.75
C GLN A 574 7.43 8.55 30.81
N ALA A 575 8.07 7.76 29.96
CA ALA A 575 9.51 7.64 29.82
C ALA A 575 10.15 8.65 28.85
N MET A 576 9.37 9.58 28.28
CA MET A 576 9.87 10.55 27.31
C MET A 576 10.95 11.48 27.91
N PRO A 577 11.97 11.87 27.11
CA PRO A 577 12.96 12.82 27.56
C PRO A 577 12.35 14.22 27.78
N GLY A 578 12.73 14.86 28.88
CA GLY A 578 12.36 16.23 29.20
C GLY A 578 12.91 17.25 28.21
N GLN A 579 12.40 18.49 28.26
CA GLN A 579 12.81 19.55 27.33
C GLN A 579 14.30 19.86 27.46
N ALA A 580 14.85 19.93 28.67
CA ALA A 580 16.27 20.21 28.86
C ALA A 580 17.18 19.13 28.27
N TRP A 581 16.75 17.87 28.27
CA TRP A 581 17.48 16.78 27.62
C TRP A 581 17.49 16.92 26.10
N ARG A 582 16.33 17.27 25.50
CA ARG A 582 16.20 17.50 24.06
C ARG A 582 17.01 18.71 23.60
N ASP A 583 16.87 19.83 24.30
CA ASP A 583 17.61 21.06 24.06
C ASP A 583 19.12 20.82 24.00
N LEU A 584 19.66 19.98 24.90
CA LEU A 584 21.08 19.65 24.95
C LEU A 584 21.56 18.89 23.69
N HIS A 585 20.70 18.02 23.13
CA HIS A 585 21.02 17.26 21.91
C HIS A 585 20.89 18.08 20.63
N GLU A 586 20.19 19.21 20.68
CA GLU A 586 20.01 20.14 19.54
C GLU A 586 21.12 21.19 19.42
N ILE A 587 22.04 21.27 20.39
CA ILE A 587 23.10 22.29 20.40
C ILE A 587 24.13 21.98 19.31
N ASP A 588 24.19 22.86 18.32
CA ASP A 588 25.12 22.73 17.21
C ASP A 588 26.59 22.77 17.68
N GLY A 589 27.35 21.75 17.31
CA GLY A 589 28.73 21.55 17.80
C GLY A 589 28.87 20.78 19.13
N VAL A 590 27.78 20.32 19.74
CA VAL A 590 27.79 19.39 20.89
C VAL A 590 27.32 18.01 20.42
N GLY A 591 28.27 17.12 20.10
CA GLY A 591 27.94 15.77 19.61
C GLY A 591 27.46 14.81 20.71
N PRO A 592 26.81 13.68 20.34
CA PRO A 592 26.23 12.72 21.30
C PRO A 592 27.22 12.20 22.36
N THR A 593 28.49 12.00 21.98
CA THR A 593 29.54 11.58 22.93
C THR A 593 29.82 12.65 23.99
N THR A 594 29.81 13.93 23.60
CA THR A 594 29.99 15.06 24.52
C THR A 594 28.76 15.21 25.41
N VAL A 595 27.55 15.07 24.85
CA VAL A 595 26.30 15.09 25.63
C VAL A 595 26.30 14.00 26.70
N ASN A 596 26.61 12.76 26.33
CA ASN A 596 26.69 11.65 27.28
C ASN A 596 27.73 11.90 28.39
N ALA A 597 28.88 12.50 28.04
CA ALA A 597 29.90 12.86 29.02
C ALA A 597 29.42 13.96 29.98
N ILE A 598 28.66 14.95 29.50
CA ILE A 598 28.05 16.00 30.32
C ILE A 598 27.01 15.40 31.27
N LEU A 599 26.07 14.61 30.75
CA LEU A 599 25.02 13.97 31.55
C LEU A 599 25.62 13.05 32.62
N ALA A 600 26.60 12.22 32.25
CA ALA A 600 27.31 11.36 33.21
C ALA A 600 28.06 12.18 34.29
N TRP A 601 28.62 13.33 33.92
CA TRP A 601 29.29 14.21 34.87
C TRP A 601 28.29 14.82 35.88
N PHE A 602 27.13 15.28 35.42
CA PHE A 602 26.08 15.86 36.27
C PHE A 602 25.29 14.81 37.07
N ALA A 603 25.29 13.55 36.64
CA ALA A 603 24.67 12.45 37.37
C ALA A 603 25.46 12.04 38.63
N ASP A 604 26.73 12.42 38.73
CA ASP A 604 27.55 12.22 39.93
C ASP A 604 27.38 13.39 40.91
N PRO A 605 26.74 13.19 42.07
CA PRO A 605 26.49 14.27 43.03
C PRO A 605 27.77 14.91 43.58
N SER A 606 28.91 14.19 43.57
CA SER A 606 30.19 14.71 44.07
C SER A 606 30.76 15.84 43.19
N HIS A 607 30.25 16.00 41.97
CA HIS A 607 30.63 17.06 41.07
C HIS A 607 29.92 18.39 41.33
N GLN A 608 28.85 18.39 42.13
CA GLN A 608 28.12 19.59 42.50
C GLN A 608 29.03 20.56 43.28
N GLU A 609 29.86 20.05 44.19
CA GLU A 609 30.83 20.83 44.96
C GLU A 609 31.86 21.54 44.06
N LYS A 610 32.12 21.03 42.86
CA LYS A 610 33.01 21.68 41.88
C LYS A 610 32.34 22.89 41.26
N LEU A 611 31.03 22.86 41.01
CA LEU A 611 30.28 24.02 40.50
C LEU A 611 30.06 25.07 41.58
N ASP A 612 29.80 24.63 42.81
CA ASP A 612 29.55 25.50 43.97
C ASP A 612 30.79 26.33 44.39
N GLN A 613 31.96 26.07 43.81
CA GLN A 613 33.18 26.88 43.96
C GLN A 613 33.23 28.12 43.05
N TYR A 614 32.29 28.23 42.09
CA TYR A 614 32.22 29.32 41.11
C TYR A 614 31.07 30.35 41.24
N PRO A 615 30.11 30.30 42.19
CA PRO A 615 29.10 31.34 42.31
C PRO A 615 29.72 32.65 42.82
N GLY A 616 29.35 33.78 42.20
CA GLY A 616 29.70 35.12 42.68
C GLY A 616 31.01 35.74 42.15
N LYS A 617 31.67 35.16 41.14
CA LYS A 617 32.75 35.86 40.42
C LYS A 617 32.23 36.42 39.08
N GLU A 618 31.70 37.64 39.10
CA GLU A 618 31.26 38.41 37.90
C GLU A 618 32.34 38.58 36.81
N LEU A 619 33.57 38.09 37.03
CA LEU A 619 34.74 38.25 36.18
C LEU A 619 35.08 37.02 35.31
N LEU A 620 34.43 35.87 35.48
CA LEU A 620 34.71 34.66 34.68
C LEU A 620 33.58 34.38 33.71
N ARG A 621 33.93 34.21 32.42
CA ARG A 621 32.97 33.90 31.38
C ARG A 621 32.51 32.44 31.50
N PRO A 622 31.21 32.11 31.37
CA PRO A 622 30.69 30.75 31.52
C PRO A 622 31.43 29.70 30.69
N GLU A 623 31.80 30.03 29.44
CA GLU A 623 32.53 29.12 28.55
C GLU A 623 33.92 28.73 29.08
N THR A 624 34.56 29.61 29.86
CA THR A 624 35.87 29.34 30.46
C THR A 624 35.75 28.35 31.60
N VAL A 625 34.70 28.49 32.42
CA VAL A 625 34.43 27.59 33.53
C VAL A 625 33.98 26.22 33.00
N ILE A 626 33.02 26.18 32.06
CA ILE A 626 32.53 24.94 31.43
C ILE A 626 33.69 24.13 30.82
N GLY A 627 34.57 24.80 30.05
CA GLY A 627 35.74 24.14 29.45
C GLY A 627 36.78 23.67 30.48
N GLY A 628 36.80 24.26 31.68
CA GLY A 628 37.72 23.94 32.77
C GLY A 628 37.28 22.78 33.68
N LEU A 629 36.04 22.28 33.55
CA LEU A 629 35.50 21.22 34.42
C LEU A 629 36.07 19.81 34.13
N GLY A 630 36.86 19.67 33.07
CA GLY A 630 37.54 18.41 32.73
C GLY A 630 36.64 17.33 32.13
N ILE A 631 35.44 17.69 31.65
CA ILE A 631 34.52 16.79 30.94
C ILE A 631 35.14 16.44 29.59
N LYS A 632 35.48 15.18 29.32
CA LYS A 632 36.05 14.76 28.01
C LYS A 632 34.98 14.00 27.20
N PRO A 633 34.77 14.29 25.89
CA PRO A 633 35.57 15.14 25.00
C PRO A 633 35.04 16.58 24.81
N LEU A 634 34.52 17.24 25.86
CA LEU A 634 34.04 18.62 25.76
C LEU A 634 35.19 19.55 25.35
N ASN A 635 35.04 20.20 24.19
CA ASN A 635 36.04 21.12 23.63
C ASN A 635 35.59 22.58 23.78
N VAL A 636 36.48 23.53 23.48
CA VAL A 636 36.22 24.97 23.63
C VAL A 636 35.01 25.44 22.81
N LYS A 637 34.78 24.87 21.62
CA LYS A 637 33.62 25.21 20.77
C LYS A 637 32.31 24.76 21.43
N ALA A 638 32.28 23.54 21.97
CA ALA A 638 31.14 23.01 22.71
C ALA A 638 30.87 23.81 23.99
N ALA A 639 31.93 24.17 24.75
CA ALA A 639 31.81 25.00 25.95
C ALA A 639 31.17 26.37 25.63
N ARG A 640 31.57 26.97 24.51
CA ARG A 640 31.01 28.24 24.05
C ARG A 640 29.55 28.11 23.60
N ALA A 641 29.20 27.06 22.86
CA ALA A 641 27.83 26.82 22.42
C ALA A 641 26.88 26.62 23.62
N LEU A 642 27.33 25.90 24.65
CA LEU A 642 26.59 25.74 25.91
C LEU A 642 26.41 27.09 26.63
N ALA A 643 27.47 27.89 26.74
CA ALA A 643 27.41 29.21 27.35
C ALA A 643 26.45 30.16 26.60
N GLU A 644 26.48 30.16 25.26
CA GLU A 644 25.59 30.96 24.41
C GLU A 644 24.13 30.52 24.55
N ARG A 645 23.85 29.21 24.64
CA ARG A 645 22.48 28.68 24.79
C ARG A 645 21.87 28.98 26.16
N TYR A 646 22.63 28.77 27.24
CA TYR A 646 22.10 28.82 28.61
C TYR A 646 22.39 30.13 29.36
N GLY A 647 23.24 31.00 28.81
CA GLY A 647 23.52 32.35 29.29
C GLY A 647 24.40 32.42 30.55
N THR A 648 24.03 31.69 31.61
CA THR A 648 24.74 31.69 32.90
C THR A 648 25.16 30.27 33.32
N LEU A 649 26.17 30.18 34.19
CA LEU A 649 26.59 28.90 34.77
C LEU A 649 25.48 28.23 35.57
N ASP A 650 24.72 29.01 36.34
CA ASP A 650 23.58 28.51 37.11
C ASP A 650 22.44 28.03 36.21
N GLY A 651 22.17 28.76 35.12
CA GLY A 651 21.19 28.37 34.10
C GLY A 651 21.58 27.07 33.40
N TRP A 652 22.86 26.94 33.02
CA TRP A 652 23.39 25.70 32.45
C TRP A 652 23.31 24.54 33.45
N ALA A 653 23.78 24.73 34.68
CA ALA A 653 23.77 23.68 35.71
C ALA A 653 22.34 23.23 36.07
N ALA A 654 21.39 24.17 36.15
CA ALA A 654 19.98 23.84 36.35
C ALA A 654 19.42 23.03 35.19
N ALA A 655 19.69 23.43 33.94
CA ALA A 655 19.26 22.70 32.76
C ALA A 655 19.87 21.29 32.67
N MET A 656 21.16 21.11 33.01
CA MET A 656 21.80 19.79 32.98
C MET A 656 21.27 18.85 34.07
N ARG A 657 20.98 19.37 35.27
CA ARG A 657 20.32 18.58 36.32
C ARG A 657 18.92 18.16 35.91
N ASP A 658 18.16 19.07 35.30
CA ASP A 658 16.84 18.75 34.75
C ASP A 658 16.92 17.69 33.64
N ALA A 659 17.91 17.81 32.75
CA ALA A 659 18.17 16.84 31.69
C ALA A 659 18.53 15.44 32.23
N VAL A 660 19.32 15.36 33.32
CA VAL A 660 19.64 14.09 33.98
C VAL A 660 18.39 13.50 34.65
N ALA A 661 17.61 14.32 35.36
CA ALA A 661 16.40 13.87 36.06
C ALA A 661 15.31 13.37 35.08
N HIS A 662 15.22 13.98 33.90
CA HIS A 662 14.25 13.64 32.86
C HIS A 662 14.92 13.03 31.62
N SER A 663 15.94 12.18 31.84
CA SER A 663 16.56 11.38 30.78
C SER A 663 15.61 10.26 30.32
N PRO A 664 15.69 9.85 29.04
CA PRO A 664 14.78 8.84 28.50
C PRO A 664 14.97 7.49 29.19
N ALA A 665 13.87 6.89 29.65
CA ALA A 665 13.90 5.58 30.30
C ALA A 665 13.78 4.42 29.29
N GLU A 666 13.88 3.18 29.77
CA GLU A 666 13.96 1.97 28.94
C GLU A 666 12.81 1.84 27.93
N ALA A 667 11.56 2.09 28.35
CA ALA A 667 10.38 1.99 27.48
C ALA A 667 10.43 2.94 26.28
N TRP A 668 10.93 4.17 26.46
CA TRP A 668 11.14 5.11 25.36
C TRP A 668 12.22 4.61 24.40
N ASN A 669 13.36 4.16 24.95
CA ASN A 669 14.46 3.65 24.14
C ASN A 669 14.06 2.40 23.35
N GLU A 670 13.21 1.54 23.91
CA GLU A 670 12.66 0.38 23.21
C GLU A 670 11.74 0.78 22.05
N LEU A 671 10.88 1.79 22.27
CA LEU A 671 10.02 2.32 21.21
C LEU A 671 10.85 2.89 20.05
N VAL A 672 11.86 3.72 20.35
CA VAL A 672 12.78 4.29 19.34
C VAL A 672 13.64 3.23 18.65
N ALA A 673 13.92 2.11 19.32
CA ALA A 673 14.66 0.99 18.73
C ALA A 673 13.80 0.10 17.83
N THR A 674 12.47 0.29 17.81
CA THR A 674 11.57 -0.50 16.97
C THR A 674 11.86 -0.19 15.49
N PRO A 675 11.98 -1.19 14.60
CA PRO A 675 12.21 -0.96 13.17
C PRO A 675 11.20 0.02 12.58
N ASP A 676 11.67 0.96 11.76
CA ASP A 676 10.84 2.00 11.12
C ASP A 676 10.14 2.98 12.10
N VAL A 677 10.49 2.95 13.39
CA VAL A 677 10.00 3.88 14.43
C VAL A 677 11.19 4.70 14.93
N GLY A 678 11.50 5.81 14.25
CA GLY A 678 12.52 6.77 14.71
C GLY A 678 12.00 7.67 15.83
N GLU A 679 12.89 8.50 16.42
CA GLU A 679 12.56 9.40 17.54
C GLU A 679 11.33 10.29 17.29
N VAL A 680 11.19 10.83 16.09
CA VAL A 680 10.04 11.67 15.72
C VAL A 680 8.74 10.87 15.77
N ALA A 681 8.70 9.67 15.18
CA ALA A 681 7.50 8.83 15.19
C ALA A 681 7.20 8.32 16.61
N ALA A 682 8.23 7.94 17.37
CA ALA A 682 8.10 7.56 18.77
C ALA A 682 7.48 8.69 19.60
N GLY A 683 7.95 9.93 19.42
CA GLY A 683 7.43 11.11 20.12
C GLY A 683 5.96 11.38 19.83
N GLU A 684 5.55 11.29 18.57
CA GLU A 684 4.14 11.50 18.18
C GLU A 684 3.22 10.43 18.75
N VAL A 685 3.63 9.16 18.70
CA VAL A 685 2.82 8.06 19.25
C VAL A 685 2.74 8.15 20.76
N ALA A 686 3.88 8.33 21.43
CA ALA A 686 3.93 8.44 22.88
C ALA A 686 3.10 9.64 23.39
N SER A 687 3.23 10.81 22.75
CA SER A 687 2.43 11.99 23.08
C SER A 687 0.94 11.78 22.81
N PHE A 688 0.58 11.07 21.73
CA PHE A 688 -0.82 10.74 21.45
C PHE A 688 -1.47 9.96 22.61
N PHE A 689 -0.74 9.04 23.23
CA PHE A 689 -1.22 8.22 24.36
C PHE A 689 -1.17 8.92 25.72
N LEU A 690 -0.45 10.04 25.86
CA LEU A 690 -0.52 10.89 27.05
C LEU A 690 -1.76 11.80 27.07
N GLU A 691 -2.41 12.00 25.93
CA GLU A 691 -3.65 12.78 25.85
C GLU A 691 -4.84 11.90 26.28
N ASP A 692 -5.48 12.26 27.40
CA ASP A 692 -6.56 11.48 28.02
C ASP A 692 -7.73 11.22 27.06
N GLN A 693 -8.06 12.18 26.20
CA GLN A 693 -9.14 12.03 25.23
C GLN A 693 -8.83 10.97 24.17
N ASN A 694 -7.60 10.96 23.66
CA ASN A 694 -7.17 9.96 22.69
C ASN A 694 -7.14 8.57 23.32
N LEU A 695 -6.62 8.46 24.54
CA LEU A 695 -6.59 7.20 25.28
C LEU A 695 -8.00 6.67 25.55
N THR A 696 -8.95 7.55 25.86
CA THR A 696 -10.37 7.17 26.02
C THR A 696 -10.93 6.58 24.74
N ILE A 697 -10.74 7.24 23.59
CA ILE A 697 -11.19 6.74 22.28
C ILE A 697 -10.54 5.37 21.96
N VAL A 698 -9.25 5.20 22.22
CA VAL A 698 -8.54 3.94 21.97
C VAL A 698 -9.09 2.81 22.84
N ARG A 699 -9.39 3.07 24.11
CA ARG A 699 -10.00 2.09 25.02
C ARG A 699 -11.42 1.72 24.58
N GLU A 700 -12.24 2.72 24.23
CA GLU A 700 -13.60 2.47 23.71
C GLU A 700 -13.59 1.63 22.43
N LEU A 701 -12.61 1.84 21.56
CA LEU A 701 -12.39 0.99 20.39
C LEU A 701 -11.95 -0.42 20.80
N ALA A 702 -10.97 -0.55 21.70
CA ALA A 702 -10.49 -1.85 22.18
C ALA A 702 -11.64 -2.70 22.75
N ASP A 703 -12.52 -2.10 23.54
CA ASP A 703 -13.67 -2.78 24.15
C ASP A 703 -14.70 -3.30 23.12
N ARG A 704 -14.69 -2.75 21.90
CA ARG A 704 -15.66 -3.06 20.85
C ARG A 704 -15.11 -3.97 19.77
N LEU A 705 -13.80 -4.23 19.76
CA LEU A 705 -13.10 -4.93 18.70
C LEU A 705 -12.48 -6.22 19.21
N THR A 706 -12.56 -7.28 18.41
CA THR A 706 -11.68 -8.44 18.54
C THR A 706 -10.53 -8.26 17.57
N VAL A 707 -9.39 -7.79 18.07
CA VAL A 707 -8.18 -7.54 17.28
C VAL A 707 -7.33 -8.80 17.19
N LEU A 708 -6.93 -9.18 15.97
CA LEU A 708 -6.04 -10.30 15.75
C LEU A 708 -4.63 -9.93 16.23
N GLU A 709 -4.02 -10.87 16.95
CA GLU A 709 -2.60 -10.79 17.28
C GLU A 709 -1.78 -10.68 16.00
N ALA A 710 -0.82 -9.77 15.98
CA ALA A 710 0.08 -9.66 14.85
C ALA A 710 0.93 -10.92 14.74
N GLU A 711 0.67 -11.75 13.72
CA GLU A 711 1.52 -12.89 13.42
C GLU A 711 2.96 -12.41 13.21
N ALA A 712 3.91 -13.09 13.88
CA ALA A 712 5.30 -13.06 13.42
C ALA A 712 5.28 -13.48 11.94
N PRO A 713 6.05 -12.82 11.05
CA PRO A 713 6.06 -13.20 9.63
C PRO A 713 6.18 -14.71 9.54
N LYS A 714 5.22 -15.36 8.86
CA LYS A 714 5.30 -16.80 8.60
C LYS A 714 6.70 -17.03 8.08
N ALA A 715 7.49 -17.72 8.89
CA ALA A 715 8.73 -18.26 8.42
C ALA A 715 8.36 -18.99 7.13
N GLY A 716 8.85 -18.51 5.98
CA GLY A 716 9.14 -19.47 4.93
C GLY A 716 9.96 -20.59 5.58
N ASN A 717 9.96 -21.79 5.02
CA ASN A 717 10.79 -22.91 5.53
C ASN A 717 12.31 -22.63 5.38
N SER A 718 12.76 -21.41 5.70
CA SER A 718 14.13 -20.94 5.67
C SER A 718 14.75 -21.14 7.04
N PRO A 719 15.99 -21.68 7.11
CA PRO A 719 16.73 -21.89 8.36
C PRO A 719 17.00 -20.63 9.18
N VAL A 720 16.81 -19.44 8.59
CA VAL A 720 17.12 -18.14 9.21
C VAL A 720 15.88 -17.31 9.53
N ALA A 721 14.68 -17.84 9.29
CA ALA A 721 13.45 -17.11 9.58
C ALA A 721 13.29 -16.81 11.09
N GLY A 722 12.94 -15.55 11.41
CA GLY A 722 12.80 -15.05 12.77
C GLY A 722 14.12 -14.79 13.52
N LYS A 723 15.27 -15.14 12.92
CA LYS A 723 16.60 -15.00 13.52
C LYS A 723 17.15 -13.60 13.34
N THR A 724 17.90 -13.11 14.33
CA THR A 724 18.60 -11.81 14.23
C THR A 724 20.01 -12.01 13.69
N VAL A 725 20.31 -11.37 12.57
CA VAL A 725 21.58 -11.49 11.84
C VAL A 725 22.29 -10.14 11.79
N VAL A 726 23.59 -10.14 12.07
CA VAL A 726 24.47 -8.97 11.91
C VAL A 726 25.51 -9.30 10.85
N PHE A 727 25.70 -8.39 9.90
CA PHE A 727 26.78 -8.50 8.90
C PHE A 727 27.93 -7.56 9.27
N THR A 728 29.16 -8.07 9.26
CA THR A 728 30.37 -7.31 9.58
C THR A 728 31.54 -7.68 8.67
N GLY A 729 32.55 -6.82 8.59
CA GLY A 729 33.66 -6.98 7.64
C GLY A 729 33.27 -6.71 6.18
N THR A 730 34.26 -6.77 5.29
CA THR A 730 34.12 -6.72 3.83
C THR A 730 33.72 -8.10 3.33
N LEU A 731 32.54 -8.19 2.70
CA LEU A 731 32.03 -9.42 2.08
C LEU A 731 32.56 -9.49 0.64
N GLU A 732 33.06 -10.65 0.22
CA GLU A 732 33.74 -10.87 -1.07
C GLU A 732 32.80 -11.44 -2.13
N LYS A 733 31.78 -12.23 -1.74
CA LYS A 733 30.85 -12.89 -2.67
C LYS A 733 29.57 -12.10 -2.93
N MET A 734 29.16 -11.25 -2.00
CA MET A 734 28.00 -10.37 -2.15
C MET A 734 28.23 -9.01 -1.50
N THR A 735 27.46 -8.00 -1.90
CA THR A 735 27.51 -6.73 -1.18
C THR A 735 26.82 -6.85 0.17
N ARG A 736 27.21 -6.03 1.15
CA ARG A 736 26.50 -5.99 2.45
C ARG A 736 25.02 -5.65 2.28
N SER A 737 24.67 -4.82 1.31
CA SER A 737 23.28 -4.48 1.01
C SER A 737 22.50 -5.66 0.45
N GLU A 738 23.13 -6.47 -0.41
CA GLU A 738 22.59 -7.73 -0.92
C GLU A 738 22.39 -8.74 0.22
N ALA A 739 23.39 -8.92 1.08
CA ALA A 739 23.32 -9.83 2.23
C ALA A 739 22.16 -9.51 3.16
N LYS A 740 21.96 -8.21 3.46
CA LYS A 740 20.84 -7.73 4.28
C LYS A 740 19.50 -8.00 3.63
N ALA A 741 19.34 -7.60 2.36
CA ALA A 741 18.08 -7.80 1.63
C ALA A 741 17.72 -9.29 1.53
N ARG A 742 18.71 -10.15 1.31
CA ARG A 742 18.53 -11.60 1.22
C ARG A 742 18.11 -12.19 2.57
N ALA A 743 18.76 -11.78 3.66
CA ALA A 743 18.36 -12.17 5.02
C ALA A 743 16.91 -11.76 5.32
N GLU A 744 16.54 -10.52 5.00
CA GLU A 744 15.20 -9.98 5.20
C GLU A 744 14.15 -10.72 4.36
N SER A 745 14.45 -11.04 3.10
CA SER A 745 13.53 -11.81 2.23
C SER A 745 13.28 -13.24 2.74
N LEU A 746 14.22 -13.79 3.51
CA LEU A 746 14.12 -15.11 4.13
C LEU A 746 13.50 -15.05 5.53
N GLY A 747 13.04 -13.87 5.96
CA GLY A 747 12.37 -13.65 7.24
C GLY A 747 13.30 -13.41 8.42
N ALA A 748 14.60 -13.20 8.21
CA ALA A 748 15.54 -12.82 9.26
C ALA A 748 15.46 -11.31 9.59
N LYS A 749 15.80 -10.94 10.82
CA LYS A 749 15.93 -9.55 11.27
C LYS A 749 17.37 -9.10 11.14
N VAL A 750 17.65 -8.02 10.42
CA VAL A 750 19.01 -7.49 10.30
C VAL A 750 19.26 -6.43 11.37
N ALA A 751 20.30 -6.61 12.18
CA ALA A 751 20.70 -5.64 13.21
C ALA A 751 22.02 -4.92 12.83
N GLY A 752 22.17 -3.68 13.30
CA GLY A 752 23.38 -2.87 13.08
C GLY A 752 24.53 -3.18 14.05
N SER A 753 24.24 -3.78 15.19
CA SER A 753 25.18 -4.07 16.27
C SER A 753 24.91 -5.45 16.88
N VAL A 754 25.96 -6.06 17.44
CA VAL A 754 25.86 -7.34 18.13
C VAL A 754 25.35 -7.10 19.57
N SER A 755 24.34 -7.87 19.96
CA SER A 755 23.71 -7.88 21.28
C SER A 755 23.41 -9.32 21.72
N GLY A 756 22.98 -9.52 22.97
CA GLY A 756 22.54 -10.84 23.45
C GLY A 756 21.32 -11.41 22.72
N LYS A 757 20.62 -10.60 21.92
CA LYS A 757 19.49 -11.03 21.06
C LYS A 757 19.95 -11.42 19.64
N THR A 758 21.24 -11.37 19.34
CA THR A 758 21.78 -11.72 18.01
C THR A 758 21.94 -13.23 17.89
N ASP A 759 21.35 -13.85 16.88
CA ASP A 759 21.52 -15.28 16.62
C ASP A 759 22.78 -15.57 15.80
N TYR A 760 22.99 -14.80 14.72
CA TYR A 760 24.11 -14.99 13.79
C TYR A 760 24.90 -13.69 13.56
N LEU A 761 26.23 -13.80 13.57
CA LEU A 761 27.13 -12.79 13.01
C LEU A 761 27.76 -13.36 11.74
N VAL A 762 27.46 -12.79 10.58
CA VAL A 762 28.14 -13.13 9.32
C VAL A 762 29.36 -12.22 9.19
N ALA A 763 30.55 -12.82 9.21
CA ALA A 763 31.84 -12.14 9.24
C ALA A 763 32.58 -12.29 7.90
N GLY A 764 32.77 -11.18 7.20
CA GLY A 764 33.71 -11.05 6.08
C GLY A 764 35.12 -10.67 6.54
N ALA A 765 36.00 -10.36 5.58
CA ALA A 765 37.34 -9.86 5.86
C ALA A 765 37.29 -8.62 6.78
N ASP A 766 38.21 -8.50 7.73
CA ASP A 766 38.29 -7.36 8.67
C ASP A 766 37.04 -7.14 9.56
N ALA A 767 36.39 -8.22 10.00
CA ALA A 767 35.22 -8.18 10.90
C ALA A 767 35.39 -7.40 12.24
N GLY A 768 36.63 -7.10 12.64
CA GLY A 768 36.96 -6.15 13.69
C GLY A 768 36.32 -6.40 15.06
N SER A 769 35.95 -5.32 15.77
CA SER A 769 35.46 -5.34 17.16
C SER A 769 34.10 -6.03 17.34
N LYS A 770 33.29 -6.17 16.28
CA LYS A 770 31.99 -6.86 16.34
C LYS A 770 32.14 -8.37 16.45
N ALA A 771 33.16 -8.95 15.81
CA ALA A 771 33.49 -10.37 15.97
C ALA A 771 33.97 -10.68 17.39
N ALA A 772 34.77 -9.81 18.01
CA ALA A 772 35.15 -9.94 19.42
C ALA A 772 33.90 -9.93 20.32
N LYS A 773 33.03 -8.92 20.17
CA LYS A 773 31.79 -8.81 20.94
C LYS A 773 30.84 -10.00 20.75
N ALA A 774 30.77 -10.57 19.55
CA ALA A 774 29.97 -11.77 19.30
C ALA A 774 30.51 -13.01 20.02
N ARG A 775 31.83 -13.19 20.07
CA ARG A 775 32.46 -14.27 20.86
C ARG A 775 32.16 -14.12 22.35
N ASP A 776 32.27 -12.89 22.88
CA ASP A 776 32.00 -12.61 24.29
C ASP A 776 30.54 -12.88 24.68
N LEU A 777 29.60 -12.68 23.75
CA LEU A 777 28.17 -12.90 23.94
C LEU A 777 27.69 -14.30 23.53
N GLY A 778 28.59 -15.19 23.10
CA GLY A 778 28.24 -16.55 22.66
C GLY A 778 27.39 -16.61 21.39
N VAL A 779 27.42 -15.58 20.56
CA VAL A 779 26.69 -15.50 19.29
C VAL A 779 27.36 -16.39 18.24
N THR A 780 26.56 -17.09 17.42
CA THR A 780 27.10 -17.97 16.37
C THR A 780 27.72 -17.11 15.26
N ILE A 781 29.02 -17.30 14.98
CA ILE A 781 29.73 -16.59 13.91
C ILE A 781 29.79 -17.49 12.67
N LEU A 782 29.34 -16.99 11.53
CA LEU A 782 29.37 -17.65 10.24
C LEU A 782 30.31 -16.90 9.29
N THR A 783 31.06 -17.63 8.49
CA THR A 783 31.71 -17.10 7.27
C THR A 783 30.66 -16.79 6.20
N GLU A 784 31.06 -16.06 5.16
CA GLU A 784 30.18 -15.77 4.02
C GLU A 784 29.70 -17.06 3.32
N ASP A 785 30.56 -18.08 3.25
CA ASP A 785 30.27 -19.38 2.63
C ASP A 785 29.26 -20.18 3.46
N GLU A 786 29.48 -20.25 4.76
CA GLU A 786 28.55 -20.92 5.68
C GLU A 786 27.18 -20.21 5.73
N TRP A 787 27.16 -18.88 5.54
CA TRP A 787 25.92 -18.12 5.40
C TRP A 787 25.18 -18.50 4.12
N LEU A 788 25.87 -18.52 2.97
CA LEU A 788 25.30 -18.89 1.67
C LEU A 788 24.74 -20.32 1.67
N ASP A 789 25.50 -21.28 2.18
CA ASP A 789 25.06 -22.68 2.31
C ASP A 789 23.82 -22.80 3.22
N LYS A 790 23.79 -22.02 4.32
CA LYS A 790 22.66 -22.03 5.25
C LYS A 790 21.38 -21.48 4.63
N ILE A 791 21.47 -20.55 3.69
CA ILE A 791 20.30 -19.94 3.06
C ILE A 791 19.90 -20.58 1.72
N GLY A 792 20.59 -21.66 1.32
CA GLY A 792 20.24 -22.45 0.13
C GLY A 792 20.90 -22.03 -1.17
N GLY A 793 22.05 -21.33 -1.11
CA GLY A 793 22.87 -20.98 -2.28
C GLY A 793 22.45 -19.68 -2.94
#